data_AF-A0A812YB30-F1
#
_entry.id   AF-A0A812YB30-F1
#
_cell.length_a   1.000
_cell.length_b   1.000
_cell.length_c   1.000
_cell.angle_alpha   90.00
_cell.angle_beta   90.00
_cell.angle_gamma   90.00
#
_symmetry.space_group_name_H-M   'P 1'
#
loop_
_entity.id
_entity.type
_entity.pdbx_description
1 polymer ?
#
loop_
_entity_poly.entity_id
_entity_poly.type
_entity_poly.pdbx_seq_one_letter_code
_entity_poly.pdbx_strand_id
1 'polypeptide(L)'
;MIHVLMGVWCRRNTTLGLRPRAYFDDSRVSFPSDSVEAATAAWQEVHLFDRLSGQETNTRKSFAVVPKPSLSQTVHVATDGTLEVREEAKVVGHQVVAGKLRRIAVSEERAQTCVDTLQKIRSVGVAPRAAEKYAVTKAMKQFVYGCEVGRPAAHSCEKVRNASAATLWTEARTQRNPEVLFTMLRKGHLVDPVQAVLFQTVMGLRRLFLKRQDLYERARELWPQCQQAGSSRMAGPIRNLAFLLKEAQLHWVDFDTVASRQDRRLFLWKGSGSFLAHRLREELRWSRWQSITRKDMVGIQSEVGVNIFATTCLLRGGMNRVDLDCLIPNCRQQLTHFCGGSLSCYMKGVLEGVLSGATTARYQLVKQQLACSATCIHCDRNVDETKEHMYWECPAWDYIRRATVEQFCPRVWERHPHMVTRTAGITMYPAWVLEEWQRLAQMSQVQPATVEWASARHLLTEEQHGIMVWTDGSTSHSGVPELVRSGLGIFYKPGSALNFCAALAGELQTNNRAELMAVVLAAEQGVSWCRPMVVHSDSSWVVMRARTLSTLQSVPKSWEHYELWIRLWHACSQISLKFVFVPSHISVADCAQHGLTPSQIAGNHAADELAKRGAALHQHPTWTARVREFGQLLRDTIWIQMCMMCICVARAQKETQKPAVTTPADHQLVSQGWAQLQQRLLQAAEMQPTGGRRYRGKAAPTGLNDGGPPNPVEPPVDDSSPPTGEVRRRPIQVHALALRRGARIGDAVSMEWRDVPKPWLLVTRATGCSTRDEGMTQQLGVKPCLLPAMEFYLGRLQWPEGGRSQDISWLELAIDFEVATGVLLEMPRVSHPKHLGTRGRAFSAAASAVGRYVRRRPWPVGLGSQTVNCLGRSYGLPRTSGLAWRPLLLNPETVEHFFRVAGEATYASDADFFQQQPPLLVPSRESEWDAKVRRVPIYVRREERRGHEEEAQLQWCVQVDAATSASSAPAATSRTVSSKLSKKITDWEKRRKRVDSHNEKAAELKLHWVILPEPPDPSLSGKVYSERVKTLKVRCEWCQRERPLSDFGDFLQRKCTASREP
;
A
#
# COMPACT_ATOMS: atom_id res chain seq x y z
N MET A 1 4.29 -34.33 -13.77
CA MET A 1 5.32 -34.80 -14.72
C MET A 1 6.43 -33.77 -14.93
N ILE A 2 6.23 -32.67 -15.69
CA ILE A 2 7.32 -31.74 -16.09
C ILE A 2 8.25 -31.27 -14.96
N HIS A 3 7.73 -30.89 -13.79
CA HIS A 3 8.55 -30.51 -12.62
C HIS A 3 9.54 -31.62 -12.17
N VAL A 4 9.15 -32.89 -12.31
CA VAL A 4 9.99 -34.05 -11.95
C VAL A 4 11.07 -34.27 -13.00
N LEU A 5 10.72 -34.24 -14.29
CA LEU A 5 11.70 -34.31 -15.39
C LEU A 5 12.73 -33.18 -15.26
N MET A 6 12.28 -31.96 -14.98
CA MET A 6 13.14 -30.79 -14.82
C MET A 6 14.05 -30.90 -13.58
N GLY A 7 13.55 -31.52 -12.50
CA GLY A 7 14.34 -31.86 -11.31
C GLY A 7 15.39 -32.95 -11.59
N VAL A 8 15.04 -33.99 -12.35
CA VAL A 8 15.96 -35.05 -12.79
C VAL A 8 17.06 -34.48 -13.69
N TRP A 9 16.69 -33.65 -14.67
CA TRP A 9 17.61 -32.92 -15.54
C TRP A 9 18.58 -32.05 -14.75
N CYS A 10 18.09 -31.33 -13.73
CA CYS A 10 18.95 -30.57 -12.82
C CYS A 10 19.92 -31.46 -12.02
N ARG A 11 19.51 -32.66 -11.60
CA ARG A 11 20.44 -33.60 -10.94
C ARG A 11 21.49 -34.12 -11.91
N ARG A 12 21.07 -34.57 -13.10
CA ARG A 12 21.93 -35.17 -14.13
C ARG A 12 22.97 -34.19 -14.70
N ASN A 13 22.58 -32.94 -14.96
CA ASN A 13 23.52 -31.89 -15.35
C ASN A 13 24.51 -31.57 -14.20
N THR A 14 24.08 -31.63 -12.94
CA THR A 14 24.98 -31.43 -11.78
C THR A 14 26.02 -32.56 -11.67
N THR A 15 25.64 -33.82 -11.93
CA THR A 15 26.60 -34.94 -11.96
C THR A 15 27.59 -34.86 -13.12
N LEU A 16 27.31 -34.07 -14.16
CA LEU A 16 28.25 -33.76 -15.26
C LEU A 16 29.14 -32.52 -14.96
N GLY A 17 29.16 -32.01 -13.73
CA GLY A 17 29.93 -30.81 -13.33
C GLY A 17 29.36 -29.48 -13.82
N LEU A 18 28.26 -29.53 -14.58
CA LEU A 18 27.53 -28.39 -15.10
C LEU A 18 26.67 -27.76 -14.00
N ARG A 19 26.28 -26.49 -14.16
CA ARG A 19 25.35 -25.80 -13.25
C ARG A 19 24.01 -25.51 -13.92
N PRO A 20 23.05 -26.44 -13.82
CA PRO A 20 21.69 -26.24 -14.32
C PRO A 20 20.85 -25.37 -13.38
N ARG A 21 19.90 -24.65 -13.95
CA ARG A 21 18.74 -24.04 -13.30
C ARG A 21 17.55 -24.13 -14.22
N ALA A 22 16.36 -24.27 -13.67
CA ALA A 22 15.15 -24.29 -14.47
C ALA A 22 13.95 -23.67 -13.75
N TYR A 23 13.03 -23.21 -14.57
CA TYR A 23 11.70 -22.73 -14.23
C TYR A 23 10.68 -23.63 -14.96
N PHE A 24 9.46 -23.14 -15.21
CA PHE A 24 8.40 -23.97 -15.81
C PHE A 24 8.61 -24.22 -17.31
N ASP A 25 8.98 -23.18 -18.06
CA ASP A 25 9.24 -23.18 -19.52
C ASP A 25 10.68 -22.79 -19.91
N ASP A 26 11.38 -22.02 -19.06
CA ASP A 26 12.78 -21.62 -19.23
C ASP A 26 13.76 -22.54 -18.48
N SER A 27 14.93 -22.84 -19.06
CA SER A 27 16.09 -23.39 -18.35
C SER A 27 17.41 -22.73 -18.72
N ARG A 28 18.44 -22.96 -17.91
CA ARG A 28 19.82 -22.45 -18.07
C ARG A 28 20.79 -23.55 -17.67
N VAL A 29 21.86 -23.75 -18.42
CA VAL A 29 23.03 -24.57 -18.02
C VAL A 29 24.26 -23.69 -18.04
N SER A 30 25.15 -23.82 -17.04
CA SER A 30 26.42 -23.06 -17.00
C SER A 30 27.61 -24.01 -16.89
N PHE A 31 28.54 -23.94 -17.84
CA PHE A 31 29.70 -24.82 -18.01
C PHE A 31 31.02 -24.03 -17.91
N PRO A 32 32.17 -24.67 -17.63
CA PRO A 32 33.49 -24.02 -17.70
C PRO A 32 33.71 -23.34 -19.07
N SER A 33 34.27 -22.13 -19.05
CA SER A 33 34.45 -21.31 -20.28
C SER A 33 35.53 -21.84 -21.24
N ASP A 34 36.26 -22.84 -20.81
CA ASP A 34 37.52 -23.36 -21.30
C ASP A 34 37.42 -24.83 -21.75
N SER A 35 36.23 -25.44 -21.65
CA SER A 35 35.94 -26.80 -22.14
C SER A 35 34.86 -26.76 -23.22
N VAL A 36 35.19 -27.26 -24.41
CA VAL A 36 34.23 -27.47 -25.52
C VAL A 36 33.31 -28.64 -25.16
N GLU A 37 33.86 -29.65 -24.49
CA GLU A 37 33.23 -30.90 -24.11
C GLU A 37 32.06 -30.64 -23.14
N ALA A 38 32.27 -29.77 -22.15
CA ALA A 38 31.23 -29.35 -21.20
C ALA A 38 30.16 -28.47 -21.85
N ALA A 39 30.49 -27.70 -22.90
CA ALA A 39 29.52 -26.95 -23.69
C ALA A 39 28.64 -27.91 -24.52
N THR A 40 29.26 -28.88 -25.18
CA THR A 40 28.58 -29.91 -25.98
C THR A 40 27.70 -30.79 -25.10
N ALA A 41 28.20 -31.24 -23.94
CA ALA A 41 27.41 -32.00 -22.96
C ALA A 41 26.20 -31.20 -22.45
N ALA A 42 26.36 -29.90 -22.16
CA ALA A 42 25.25 -29.03 -21.78
C ALA A 42 24.18 -28.91 -22.87
N TRP A 43 24.56 -28.94 -24.16
CA TRP A 43 23.63 -28.90 -25.28
C TRP A 43 22.98 -30.27 -25.55
N GLN A 44 23.73 -31.37 -25.44
CA GLN A 44 23.22 -32.74 -25.53
C GLN A 44 22.18 -33.03 -24.43
N GLU A 45 22.41 -32.58 -23.19
CA GLU A 45 21.44 -32.71 -22.10
C GLU A 45 20.18 -31.85 -22.31
N VAL A 46 20.25 -30.78 -23.11
CA VAL A 46 19.07 -30.02 -23.54
C VAL A 46 18.26 -30.82 -24.55
N HIS A 47 18.90 -31.35 -25.60
CA HIS A 47 18.24 -32.23 -26.59
C HIS A 47 17.67 -33.52 -25.99
N LEU A 48 18.35 -34.09 -24.99
CA LEU A 48 17.87 -35.24 -24.24
C LEU A 48 16.61 -34.91 -23.43
N PHE A 49 16.56 -33.74 -22.78
CA PHE A 49 15.34 -33.28 -22.11
C PHE A 49 14.19 -33.06 -23.09
N ASP A 50 14.45 -32.38 -24.21
CA ASP A 50 13.46 -32.07 -25.24
C ASP A 50 12.83 -33.37 -25.76
N ARG A 51 13.65 -34.36 -26.12
CA ARG A 51 13.24 -35.70 -26.52
C ARG A 51 12.41 -36.43 -25.44
N LEU A 52 12.86 -36.41 -24.18
CA LEU A 52 12.19 -37.12 -23.07
C LEU A 52 10.93 -36.41 -22.53
N SER A 53 10.72 -35.13 -22.88
CA SER A 53 9.58 -34.32 -22.43
C SER A 53 8.54 -34.04 -23.52
N GLY A 54 8.86 -34.34 -24.79
CA GLY A 54 8.03 -33.99 -25.95
C GLY A 54 7.99 -32.49 -26.26
N GLN A 55 8.99 -31.74 -25.76
CA GLN A 55 9.12 -30.29 -25.96
C GLN A 55 10.21 -29.97 -26.98
N GLU A 56 10.18 -28.76 -27.53
CA GLU A 56 11.25 -28.28 -28.42
C GLU A 56 11.79 -26.93 -27.95
N THR A 57 13.11 -26.82 -27.94
CA THR A 57 13.84 -25.57 -27.71
C THR A 57 13.54 -24.57 -28.81
N ASN A 58 12.89 -23.45 -28.46
CA ASN A 58 12.76 -22.31 -29.34
C ASN A 58 14.12 -21.61 -29.44
N THR A 59 14.88 -21.97 -30.47
CA THR A 59 16.24 -21.47 -30.76
C THR A 59 16.27 -19.94 -30.86
N ARG A 60 15.27 -19.31 -31.48
CA ARG A 60 15.13 -17.84 -31.61
C ARG A 60 14.93 -17.10 -30.28
N LYS A 61 14.54 -17.80 -29.22
CA LYS A 61 14.37 -17.26 -27.85
C LYS A 61 15.47 -17.75 -26.89
N SER A 62 16.33 -18.64 -27.36
CA SER A 62 17.43 -19.26 -26.63
C SER A 62 18.75 -18.63 -27.07
N PHE A 63 19.75 -18.59 -26.19
CA PHE A 63 21.02 -17.90 -26.46
C PHE A 63 22.09 -18.30 -25.44
N ALA A 64 23.36 -18.17 -25.82
CA ALA A 64 24.47 -18.22 -24.86
C ALA A 64 24.94 -16.82 -24.50
N VAL A 65 25.48 -16.64 -23.29
CA VAL A 65 26.10 -15.37 -22.86
C VAL A 65 27.57 -15.59 -22.54
N VAL A 66 28.50 -15.07 -23.35
CA VAL A 66 29.95 -15.35 -23.22
C VAL A 66 30.73 -14.20 -22.57
N PRO A 67 31.72 -14.48 -21.69
CA PRO A 67 32.48 -13.45 -20.97
C PRO A 67 33.61 -12.82 -21.80
N LYS A 68 33.83 -13.31 -23.03
CA LYS A 68 34.78 -12.80 -24.05
C LYS A 68 34.24 -13.18 -25.45
N PRO A 69 34.40 -12.34 -26.48
CA PRO A 69 34.11 -12.72 -27.87
C PRO A 69 34.89 -13.95 -28.38
N SER A 70 36.12 -14.16 -27.88
CA SER A 70 36.96 -15.31 -28.24
C SER A 70 36.36 -16.67 -27.87
N LEU A 71 35.29 -16.70 -27.06
CA LEU A 71 34.60 -17.92 -26.63
C LEU A 71 33.31 -18.18 -27.43
N SER A 72 32.94 -17.26 -28.34
CA SER A 72 31.79 -17.47 -29.23
C SER A 72 32.00 -18.70 -30.12
N GLN A 73 33.23 -18.94 -30.60
CA GLN A 73 33.56 -20.10 -31.44
C GLN A 73 33.37 -21.42 -30.68
N THR A 74 33.80 -21.51 -29.41
CA THR A 74 33.57 -22.68 -28.54
C THR A 74 32.10 -23.04 -28.46
N VAL A 75 31.23 -22.05 -28.24
CA VAL A 75 29.78 -22.27 -28.17
C VAL A 75 29.19 -22.57 -29.54
N HIS A 76 29.63 -21.89 -30.60
CA HIS A 76 29.13 -22.08 -31.95
C HIS A 76 29.40 -23.51 -32.46
N VAL A 77 30.59 -24.07 -32.19
CA VAL A 77 30.92 -25.48 -32.46
C VAL A 77 30.08 -26.41 -31.58
N ALA A 78 30.03 -26.18 -30.27
CA ALA A 78 29.29 -27.02 -29.32
C ALA A 78 27.76 -27.03 -29.51
N THR A 79 27.21 -26.04 -30.24
CA THR A 79 25.77 -25.90 -30.52
C THR A 79 25.41 -26.06 -31.99
N ASP A 80 26.36 -26.42 -32.85
CA ASP A 80 26.21 -26.48 -34.32
C ASP A 80 25.51 -25.23 -34.89
N GLY A 81 26.04 -24.06 -34.53
CA GLY A 81 25.51 -22.74 -34.88
C GLY A 81 24.11 -22.40 -34.37
N THR A 82 23.43 -23.32 -33.66
CA THR A 82 21.98 -23.25 -33.40
C THR A 82 21.56 -22.20 -32.37
N LEU A 83 22.49 -21.74 -31.51
CA LEU A 83 22.24 -20.69 -30.53
C LEU A 83 22.94 -19.38 -30.88
N GLU A 84 22.21 -18.27 -30.76
CA GLU A 84 22.79 -16.93 -30.81
C GLU A 84 23.71 -16.70 -29.61
N VAL A 85 24.94 -16.23 -29.86
CA VAL A 85 25.91 -15.89 -28.81
C VAL A 85 25.89 -14.39 -28.55
N ARG A 86 25.69 -14.00 -27.29
CA ARG A 86 25.60 -12.60 -26.84
C ARG A 86 26.63 -12.28 -25.76
N GLU A 87 26.97 -11.01 -25.57
CA GLU A 87 27.74 -10.57 -24.39
C GLU A 87 26.85 -10.19 -23.19
N GLU A 88 25.64 -9.72 -23.47
CA GLU A 88 24.59 -9.44 -22.51
C GLU A 88 23.22 -9.89 -23.01
N ALA A 89 22.30 -10.18 -22.10
CA ALA A 89 20.94 -10.60 -22.43
C ALA A 89 19.91 -10.24 -21.34
N LYS A 90 18.63 -10.34 -21.69
CA LYS A 90 17.49 -10.00 -20.82
C LYS A 90 16.75 -11.28 -20.41
N VAL A 91 17.02 -11.76 -19.20
CA VAL A 91 16.55 -13.06 -18.66
C VAL A 91 15.54 -12.80 -17.55
N VAL A 92 14.30 -13.30 -17.70
CA VAL A 92 13.20 -13.07 -16.74
C VAL A 92 13.14 -11.58 -16.31
N GLY A 93 13.19 -10.70 -17.31
CA GLY A 93 13.21 -9.23 -17.16
C GLY A 93 14.53 -8.60 -16.70
N HIS A 94 15.45 -9.35 -16.10
CA HIS A 94 16.72 -8.86 -15.56
C HIS A 94 17.82 -8.82 -16.63
N GLN A 95 18.78 -7.90 -16.48
CA GLN A 95 19.98 -7.84 -17.32
C GLN A 95 21.02 -8.85 -16.80
N VAL A 96 21.54 -9.68 -17.69
CA VAL A 96 22.63 -10.62 -17.44
C VAL A 96 23.79 -10.24 -18.35
N VAL A 97 24.96 -10.00 -17.77
CA VAL A 97 26.21 -9.71 -18.50
C VAL A 97 27.21 -10.77 -18.08
N ALA A 98 27.92 -11.39 -19.03
CA ALA A 98 28.93 -12.40 -18.70
C ALA A 98 30.34 -11.79 -18.47
N GLY A 99 30.64 -10.65 -19.09
CA GLY A 99 31.87 -9.89 -18.84
C GLY A 99 31.87 -9.13 -17.50
N LYS A 100 33.06 -8.74 -17.01
CA LYS A 100 33.20 -7.88 -15.82
C LYS A 100 32.81 -6.41 -16.04
N LEU A 101 32.56 -6.01 -17.29
CA LEU A 101 32.23 -4.64 -17.68
C LEU A 101 30.74 -4.36 -17.48
N ARG A 102 30.42 -3.15 -16.99
CA ARG A 102 29.04 -2.66 -16.91
C ARG A 102 28.51 -2.36 -18.31
N ARG A 103 27.35 -2.92 -18.65
CA ARG A 103 26.55 -2.58 -19.84
C ARG A 103 25.29 -1.81 -19.42
N ILE A 104 24.76 -0.94 -20.28
CA ILE A 104 23.68 0.01 -19.92
C ILE A 104 22.44 0.00 -20.84
N ALA A 105 22.49 -0.66 -22.00
CA ALA A 105 21.43 -0.60 -23.02
C ALA A 105 20.03 -1.00 -22.48
N VAL A 106 19.95 -2.08 -21.68
CA VAL A 106 18.69 -2.51 -21.03
C VAL A 106 18.15 -1.47 -20.05
N SER A 107 19.01 -0.64 -19.45
CA SER A 107 18.57 0.47 -18.60
C SER A 107 18.12 1.69 -19.39
N GLU A 108 18.66 1.93 -20.59
CA GLU A 108 18.30 3.04 -21.47
C GLU A 108 16.95 2.77 -22.15
N GLU A 109 16.71 1.54 -22.61
CA GLU A 109 15.40 1.05 -23.07
C GLU A 109 14.29 1.32 -22.03
N ARG A 110 14.57 0.99 -20.76
CA ARG A 110 13.65 1.23 -19.64
C ARG A 110 13.50 2.70 -19.31
N ALA A 111 14.56 3.51 -19.43
CA ALA A 111 14.51 4.95 -19.22
C ALA A 111 13.60 5.62 -20.24
N GLN A 112 13.72 5.28 -21.53
CA GLN A 112 12.84 5.79 -22.57
C GLN A 112 11.39 5.33 -22.34
N THR A 113 11.18 4.04 -22.06
CA THR A 113 9.84 3.49 -21.73
C THR A 113 9.19 4.21 -20.54
N CYS A 114 9.98 4.61 -19.54
CA CYS A 114 9.53 5.38 -18.39
C CYS A 114 9.14 6.82 -18.80
N VAL A 115 10.00 7.53 -19.55
CA VAL A 115 9.73 8.87 -20.09
C VAL A 115 8.45 8.88 -20.94
N ASP A 116 8.31 7.95 -21.86
CA ASP A 116 7.12 7.79 -22.71
C ASP A 116 5.84 7.57 -21.89
N THR A 117 5.95 6.90 -20.74
CA THR A 117 4.82 6.63 -19.85
C THR A 117 4.47 7.85 -19.01
N LEU A 118 5.47 8.60 -18.53
CA LEU A 118 5.30 9.86 -17.80
C LEU A 118 4.67 10.93 -18.69
N GLN A 119 5.14 11.07 -19.93
CA GLN A 119 4.52 11.93 -20.95
C GLN A 119 3.05 11.57 -21.19
N LYS A 120 2.73 10.27 -21.29
CA LYS A 120 1.34 9.81 -21.42
C LYS A 120 0.49 10.20 -20.21
N ILE A 121 0.99 10.00 -18.98
CA ILE A 121 0.29 10.43 -17.75
C ILE A 121 0.02 11.94 -17.75
N ARG A 122 1.02 12.78 -18.09
CA ARG A 122 0.86 14.24 -18.23
C ARG A 122 -0.21 14.60 -19.27
N SER A 123 -0.23 13.92 -20.42
CA SER A 123 -1.19 14.18 -21.50
C SER A 123 -2.66 13.84 -21.19
N VAL A 124 -2.95 13.16 -20.08
CA VAL A 124 -4.33 12.94 -19.60
C VAL A 124 -4.85 14.13 -18.77
N GLY A 125 -3.99 15.07 -18.35
CA GLY A 125 -4.38 16.21 -17.53
C GLY A 125 -4.72 15.87 -16.07
N VAL A 126 -4.44 14.65 -15.61
CA VAL A 126 -4.71 14.24 -14.22
C VAL A 126 -3.96 15.10 -13.21
N ALA A 127 -4.66 15.52 -12.15
CA ALA A 127 -4.08 16.37 -11.10
C ALA A 127 -2.77 15.77 -10.52
N PRO A 128 -1.74 16.58 -10.20
CA PRO A 128 -0.40 16.06 -9.82
C PRO A 128 -0.35 15.02 -8.70
N ARG A 129 -1.28 15.06 -7.73
CA ARG A 129 -1.39 14.08 -6.64
C ARG A 129 -1.97 12.72 -7.11
N ALA A 130 -2.77 12.70 -8.17
CA ALA A 130 -3.19 11.47 -8.85
C ALA A 130 -2.08 10.98 -9.80
N ALA A 131 -1.42 11.88 -10.53
CA ALA A 131 -0.27 11.58 -11.38
C ALA A 131 0.85 10.82 -10.62
N GLU A 132 1.09 11.16 -9.34
CA GLU A 132 2.04 10.44 -8.48
C GLU A 132 1.73 8.94 -8.38
N LYS A 133 0.44 8.56 -8.20
CA LYS A 133 0.02 7.15 -8.10
C LYS A 133 0.36 6.39 -9.39
N TYR A 134 0.12 6.98 -10.56
CA TYR A 134 0.42 6.35 -11.86
C TYR A 134 1.93 6.30 -12.15
N ALA A 135 2.68 7.35 -11.80
CA ALA A 135 4.13 7.40 -11.95
C ALA A 135 4.83 6.29 -11.14
N VAL A 136 4.45 6.10 -9.87
CA VAL A 136 4.97 5.02 -9.02
C VAL A 136 4.59 3.64 -9.54
N THR A 137 3.30 3.39 -9.77
CA THR A 137 2.78 2.04 -10.05
C THR A 137 3.20 1.50 -11.41
N LYS A 138 3.37 2.36 -12.42
CA LYS A 138 3.71 1.97 -13.80
C LYS A 138 5.11 2.39 -14.19
N ALA A 139 5.37 3.69 -14.35
CA ALA A 139 6.57 4.19 -15.01
C ALA A 139 7.85 3.86 -14.23
N MET A 140 7.91 4.29 -12.97
CA MET A 140 9.08 4.11 -12.11
C MET A 140 9.34 2.65 -11.78
N LYS A 141 8.27 1.84 -11.58
CA LYS A 141 8.36 0.39 -11.40
C LYS A 141 9.06 -0.34 -12.56
N GLN A 142 8.94 0.18 -13.80
CA GLN A 142 9.67 -0.35 -14.95
C GLN A 142 11.13 0.14 -15.02
N PHE A 143 11.39 1.38 -14.60
CA PHE A 143 12.74 1.96 -14.58
C PHE A 143 13.67 1.32 -13.54
N VAL A 144 13.23 1.19 -12.28
CA VAL A 144 14.07 0.72 -11.15
C VAL A 144 14.24 -0.81 -11.08
N TYR A 145 13.63 -1.56 -12.00
CA TYR A 145 13.61 -3.03 -11.95
C TYR A 145 15.00 -3.64 -12.13
N GLY A 146 15.54 -4.33 -11.12
CA GLY A 146 16.88 -4.92 -11.19
C GLY A 146 18.02 -3.89 -11.19
N CYS A 147 17.77 -2.65 -10.72
CA CYS A 147 18.79 -1.59 -10.64
C CYS A 147 19.93 -1.93 -9.66
N GLU A 148 19.69 -2.86 -8.73
CA GLU A 148 20.69 -3.47 -7.86
C GLU A 148 21.75 -4.25 -8.66
N VAL A 149 21.35 -4.92 -9.76
CA VAL A 149 22.28 -5.65 -10.66
C VAL A 149 22.95 -4.68 -11.64
N GLY A 150 22.17 -3.80 -12.25
CA GLY A 150 22.64 -2.82 -13.24
C GLY A 150 22.18 -1.40 -12.89
N ARG A 151 23.07 -0.59 -12.31
CA ARG A 151 22.80 0.84 -12.06
C ARG A 151 22.52 1.58 -13.38
N PRO A 152 21.45 2.38 -13.51
CA PRO A 152 21.23 3.26 -14.66
C PRO A 152 22.34 4.28 -14.91
N ALA A 153 22.51 4.75 -16.15
CA ALA A 153 23.46 5.82 -16.44
C ALA A 153 22.94 7.19 -15.94
N ALA A 154 23.85 8.12 -15.66
CA ALA A 154 23.51 9.41 -15.05
C ALA A 154 22.52 10.21 -15.93
N HIS A 155 22.79 10.30 -17.23
CA HIS A 155 21.89 10.92 -18.21
C HIS A 155 20.49 10.27 -18.22
N SER A 156 20.40 8.95 -17.96
CA SER A 156 19.14 8.20 -18.00
C SER A 156 18.29 8.53 -16.77
N CYS A 157 18.93 8.63 -15.59
CA CYS A 157 18.30 9.17 -14.39
C CYS A 157 17.84 10.62 -14.62
N GLU A 158 18.66 11.47 -15.24
CA GLU A 158 18.30 12.87 -15.51
C GLU A 158 17.10 13.00 -16.45
N LYS A 159 17.09 12.28 -17.59
CA LYS A 159 15.93 12.26 -18.52
C LYS A 159 14.64 11.83 -17.82
N VAL A 160 14.69 10.79 -16.99
CA VAL A 160 13.54 10.31 -16.20
C VAL A 160 13.15 11.31 -15.10
N ARG A 161 14.12 11.96 -14.43
CA ARG A 161 13.88 12.97 -13.40
C ARG A 161 13.14 14.18 -13.97
N ASN A 162 13.57 14.66 -15.13
CA ASN A 162 12.97 15.81 -15.80
C ASN A 162 11.56 15.49 -16.30
N ALA A 163 11.32 14.30 -16.87
CA ALA A 163 9.99 13.83 -17.23
C ALA A 163 9.07 13.68 -16.01
N SER A 164 9.57 13.14 -14.90
CA SER A 164 8.84 12.99 -13.63
C SER A 164 8.49 14.35 -13.03
N ALA A 165 9.45 15.27 -12.94
CA ALA A 165 9.27 16.63 -12.44
C ALA A 165 8.33 17.48 -13.30
N ALA A 166 8.12 17.14 -14.57
CA ALA A 166 7.15 17.76 -15.46
C ALA A 166 5.76 17.07 -15.44
N THR A 167 5.68 15.83 -14.98
CA THR A 167 4.41 15.07 -14.85
C THR A 167 3.75 15.30 -13.48
N LEU A 168 4.54 15.60 -12.46
CA LEU A 168 4.10 15.78 -11.07
C LEU A 168 3.94 17.28 -10.66
N TRP A 169 3.86 18.16 -11.66
CA TRP A 169 3.79 19.61 -11.50
C TRP A 169 3.01 20.29 -12.64
N THR A 170 2.54 21.52 -12.43
CA THR A 170 1.81 22.31 -13.44
C THR A 170 2.71 23.26 -14.21
N GLU A 171 2.35 23.56 -15.45
CA GLU A 171 3.24 24.26 -16.40
C GLU A 171 3.42 25.74 -16.05
N ALA A 172 2.41 26.37 -15.45
CA ALA A 172 2.39 27.78 -15.03
C ALA A 172 3.41 28.16 -13.92
N ARG A 173 4.22 27.22 -13.42
CA ARG A 173 5.18 27.44 -12.31
C ARG A 173 6.53 26.81 -12.59
N THR A 174 7.23 27.41 -13.55
CA THR A 174 8.57 27.03 -14.02
C THR A 174 9.62 27.08 -12.91
N GLN A 175 9.64 28.15 -12.11
CA GLN A 175 10.64 28.49 -11.08
C GLN A 175 10.67 27.58 -9.83
N ARG A 176 10.20 26.33 -9.92
CA ARG A 176 10.25 25.35 -8.81
C ARG A 176 11.65 24.83 -8.56
N ASN A 177 11.96 24.50 -7.31
CA ASN A 177 13.12 23.68 -6.97
C ASN A 177 12.76 22.16 -7.06
N PRO A 178 13.39 21.37 -7.95
CA PRO A 178 13.14 19.94 -8.06
C PRO A 178 13.47 19.15 -6.79
N GLU A 179 14.46 19.56 -6.02
CA GLU A 179 14.81 18.90 -4.76
C GLU A 179 13.66 19.04 -3.76
N VAL A 180 13.06 20.22 -3.60
CA VAL A 180 11.91 20.41 -2.69
C VAL A 180 10.70 19.60 -3.15
N LEU A 181 10.43 19.59 -4.47
CA LEU A 181 9.36 18.77 -5.06
C LEU A 181 9.48 17.29 -4.68
N PHE A 182 10.67 16.71 -4.85
CA PHE A 182 10.89 15.28 -4.61
C PHE A 182 11.20 14.92 -3.14
N THR A 183 11.64 15.85 -2.30
CA THR A 183 11.96 15.57 -0.89
C THR A 183 10.78 15.77 0.06
N MET A 184 9.95 16.80 -0.18
CA MET A 184 8.86 17.20 0.72
C MET A 184 7.46 16.97 0.13
N LEU A 185 7.26 17.35 -1.13
CA LEU A 185 5.92 17.47 -1.75
C LEU A 185 5.44 16.16 -2.41
N ARG A 186 6.35 15.27 -2.80
CA ARG A 186 6.11 13.94 -3.40
C ARG A 186 7.03 12.90 -2.76
N LYS A 187 6.75 11.61 -2.96
CA LYS A 187 7.54 10.49 -2.43
C LYS A 187 8.79 10.22 -3.28
N GLY A 188 9.84 11.04 -3.16
CA GLY A 188 11.08 10.96 -3.97
C GLY A 188 11.66 9.56 -4.13
N HIS A 189 11.84 8.80 -3.04
CA HIS A 189 12.20 7.37 -3.04
C HIS A 189 11.36 6.42 -3.93
N LEU A 190 10.24 6.89 -4.51
CA LEU A 190 9.39 6.19 -5.48
C LEU A 190 9.27 6.91 -6.85
N VAL A 191 9.40 8.25 -6.91
CA VAL A 191 9.18 9.05 -8.15
C VAL A 191 10.40 9.82 -8.68
N ASP A 192 11.46 9.94 -7.89
CA ASP A 192 12.74 10.54 -8.29
C ASP A 192 13.75 9.42 -8.56
N PRO A 193 14.26 9.25 -9.79
CA PRO A 193 15.23 8.20 -10.09
C PRO A 193 16.54 8.32 -9.30
N VAL A 194 16.93 9.51 -8.85
CA VAL A 194 18.16 9.71 -8.05
C VAL A 194 18.00 9.06 -6.67
N GLN A 195 16.87 9.31 -6.00
CA GLN A 195 16.56 8.70 -4.70
C GLN A 195 16.12 7.22 -4.84
N ALA A 196 15.26 6.93 -5.82
CA ALA A 196 14.63 5.62 -5.97
C ALA A 196 15.63 4.51 -6.34
N VAL A 197 16.67 4.80 -7.13
CA VAL A 197 17.68 3.78 -7.49
C VAL A 197 18.46 3.31 -6.26
N LEU A 198 18.95 4.21 -5.39
CA LEU A 198 19.61 3.79 -4.15
C LEU A 198 18.63 3.12 -3.19
N PHE A 199 17.44 3.69 -3.00
CA PHE A 199 16.41 3.12 -2.11
C PHE A 199 16.02 1.69 -2.51
N GLN A 200 15.76 1.46 -3.80
CA GLN A 200 15.42 0.12 -4.31
C GLN A 200 16.64 -0.81 -4.33
N THR A 201 17.86 -0.30 -4.51
CA THR A 201 19.09 -1.12 -4.40
C THR A 201 19.27 -1.67 -2.98
N VAL A 202 19.17 -0.81 -1.95
CA VAL A 202 19.28 -1.25 -0.54
C VAL A 202 18.15 -2.20 -0.17
N MET A 203 16.89 -1.84 -0.48
CA MET A 203 15.74 -2.66 -0.12
C MET A 203 15.61 -3.94 -0.97
N GLY A 204 16.22 -3.99 -2.16
CA GLY A 204 16.39 -5.19 -2.97
C GLY A 204 17.41 -6.14 -2.36
N LEU A 205 18.64 -5.64 -2.13
CA LEU A 205 19.73 -6.42 -1.54
C LEU A 205 19.39 -6.94 -0.14
N ARG A 206 18.74 -6.13 0.70
CA ARG A 206 18.28 -6.57 2.02
C ARG A 206 17.31 -7.75 1.93
N ARG A 207 16.33 -7.71 1.02
CA ARG A 207 15.39 -8.82 0.80
C ARG A 207 16.07 -10.07 0.24
N LEU A 208 17.11 -9.90 -0.57
CA LEU A 208 17.93 -11.00 -1.06
C LEU A 208 18.70 -11.66 0.09
N PHE A 209 19.47 -10.89 0.86
CA PHE A 209 20.31 -11.37 1.96
C PHE A 209 19.52 -11.98 3.11
N LEU A 210 18.41 -11.38 3.54
CA LEU A 210 17.52 -11.96 4.55
C LEU A 210 16.87 -13.30 4.12
N LYS A 211 16.86 -13.60 2.82
CA LYS A 211 16.41 -14.89 2.26
C LYS A 211 17.56 -15.83 1.89
N ARG A 212 18.80 -15.32 1.78
CA ARG A 212 19.98 -16.02 1.26
C ARG A 212 21.23 -15.63 2.04
N GLN A 213 21.42 -16.34 3.15
CA GLN A 213 22.56 -16.21 4.04
C GLN A 213 23.90 -16.44 3.31
N ASP A 214 23.94 -17.39 2.37
CA ASP A 214 25.11 -17.73 1.57
C ASP A 214 25.48 -16.61 0.56
N LEU A 215 24.49 -15.88 0.03
CA LEU A 215 24.74 -14.69 -0.79
C LEU A 215 25.16 -13.48 0.06
N TYR A 216 24.72 -13.41 1.32
CA TYR A 216 25.17 -12.41 2.29
C TYR A 216 26.64 -12.65 2.69
N GLU A 217 27.03 -13.89 2.97
CA GLU A 217 28.42 -14.27 3.25
C GLU A 217 29.33 -13.99 2.06
N ARG A 218 28.95 -14.45 0.86
CA ARG A 218 29.73 -14.16 -0.36
C ARG A 218 29.80 -12.66 -0.69
N ALA A 219 28.78 -11.87 -0.34
CA ALA A 219 28.83 -10.42 -0.47
C ALA A 219 29.78 -9.77 0.56
N ARG A 220 29.82 -10.28 1.80
CA ARG A 220 30.72 -9.84 2.87
C ARG A 220 32.19 -10.09 2.52
N GLU A 221 32.51 -11.24 1.94
CA GLU A 221 33.85 -11.58 1.42
C GLU A 221 34.33 -10.63 0.32
N LEU A 222 33.43 -10.24 -0.59
CA LEU A 222 33.74 -9.40 -1.75
C LEU A 222 33.72 -7.91 -1.44
N TRP A 223 33.16 -7.50 -0.30
CA TRP A 223 32.99 -6.10 0.09
C TRP A 223 34.31 -5.30 0.18
N PRO A 224 35.40 -5.79 0.82
CA PRO A 224 36.66 -5.04 0.89
C PRO A 224 37.25 -4.73 -0.50
N GLN A 225 37.21 -5.70 -1.42
CA GLN A 225 37.66 -5.55 -2.81
C GLN A 225 36.79 -4.53 -3.58
N CYS A 226 35.51 -4.41 -3.19
CA CYS A 226 34.57 -3.47 -3.78
C CYS A 226 34.69 -2.04 -3.22
N GLN A 227 35.37 -1.82 -2.09
CA GLN A 227 35.66 -0.48 -1.56
C GLN A 227 36.89 0.17 -2.20
N GLN A 228 37.90 -0.64 -2.55
CA GLN A 228 39.19 -0.14 -3.02
C GLN A 228 39.09 0.82 -4.22
N ALA A 229 39.91 1.88 -4.16
CA ALA A 229 40.15 2.79 -5.28
C ALA A 229 40.85 2.06 -6.44
N GLY A 230 40.78 2.59 -7.66
CA GLY A 230 41.38 1.96 -8.85
C GLY A 230 40.62 0.74 -9.42
N SER A 231 39.76 0.08 -8.64
CA SER A 231 38.94 -1.07 -9.09
C SER A 231 37.76 -0.67 -10.00
N SER A 232 38.06 0.01 -11.12
CA SER A 232 37.09 0.51 -12.10
C SER A 232 36.50 -0.60 -12.99
N ARG A 233 37.18 -1.75 -13.07
CA ARG A 233 36.83 -2.90 -13.92
C ARG A 233 35.95 -3.95 -13.22
N MET A 234 35.42 -3.68 -12.02
CA MET A 234 34.45 -4.56 -11.35
C MET A 234 33.03 -4.01 -11.44
N ALA A 235 32.15 -4.73 -12.14
CA ALA A 235 30.70 -4.57 -12.05
C ALA A 235 30.09 -5.56 -11.04
N GLY A 236 28.95 -5.19 -10.46
CA GLY A 236 28.16 -6.07 -9.57
C GLY A 236 27.46 -5.31 -8.45
N PRO A 237 26.51 -5.94 -7.71
CA PRO A 237 25.62 -5.21 -6.82
C PRO A 237 26.31 -4.50 -5.65
N ILE A 238 27.39 -5.07 -5.11
CA ILE A 238 28.15 -4.48 -4.00
C ILE A 238 28.91 -3.22 -4.46
N ARG A 239 29.51 -3.24 -5.66
CA ARG A 239 30.15 -2.05 -6.24
C ARG A 239 29.12 -1.00 -6.72
N ASN A 240 27.96 -1.43 -7.20
CA ASN A 240 26.82 -0.53 -7.47
C ASN A 240 26.37 0.20 -6.19
N LEU A 241 26.21 -0.54 -5.09
CA LEU A 241 25.81 0.02 -3.80
C LEU A 241 26.89 0.97 -3.24
N ALA A 242 28.18 0.58 -3.28
CA ALA A 242 29.28 1.43 -2.83
C ALA A 242 29.34 2.76 -3.60
N PHE A 243 29.12 2.72 -4.92
CA PHE A 243 28.99 3.94 -5.74
C PHE A 243 27.78 4.79 -5.30
N LEU A 244 26.60 4.18 -5.19
CA LEU A 244 25.37 4.91 -4.85
C LEU A 244 25.40 5.51 -3.43
N LEU A 245 26.00 4.83 -2.46
CA LEU A 245 26.22 5.37 -1.11
C LEU A 245 27.16 6.58 -1.15
N LYS A 246 28.27 6.51 -1.89
CA LYS A 246 29.18 7.65 -2.06
C LYS A 246 28.49 8.86 -2.70
N GLU A 247 27.69 8.67 -3.74
CA GLU A 247 26.90 9.75 -4.37
C GLU A 247 25.86 10.36 -3.42
N ALA A 248 25.35 9.56 -2.48
CA ALA A 248 24.44 10.00 -1.43
C ALA A 248 25.14 10.71 -0.26
N GLN A 249 26.49 10.75 -0.23
CA GLN A 249 27.31 11.22 0.91
C GLN A 249 27.16 10.33 2.17
N LEU A 250 26.93 9.03 1.96
CA LEU A 250 26.86 8.02 3.01
C LEU A 250 28.16 7.20 3.08
N HIS A 251 28.72 7.06 4.28
CA HIS A 251 29.98 6.36 4.52
C HIS A 251 29.72 4.89 4.89
N TRP A 252 30.27 3.95 4.13
CA TRP A 252 30.06 2.52 4.37
C TRP A 252 31.14 1.98 5.34
N VAL A 253 30.84 2.09 6.64
CA VAL A 253 31.75 1.79 7.77
C VAL A 253 32.17 0.32 7.79
N ASP A 254 31.19 -0.58 7.80
CA ASP A 254 31.38 -2.03 7.79
C ASP A 254 30.33 -2.67 6.87
N PHE A 255 30.43 -3.97 6.56
CA PHE A 255 29.51 -4.60 5.62
C PHE A 255 28.02 -4.45 5.98
N ASP A 256 27.68 -4.48 7.28
CA ASP A 256 26.33 -4.29 7.81
C ASP A 256 25.93 -2.82 8.02
N THR A 257 26.89 -1.94 8.32
CA THR A 257 26.62 -0.59 8.83
C THR A 257 27.07 0.52 7.88
N VAL A 258 26.16 1.46 7.62
CA VAL A 258 26.43 2.72 6.94
C VAL A 258 26.26 3.87 7.95
N ALA A 259 27.22 4.79 8.01
CA ALA A 259 27.08 6.06 8.72
C ALA A 259 26.60 7.16 7.76
N SER A 260 25.77 8.07 8.26
CA SER A 260 25.55 9.36 7.60
C SER A 260 26.59 10.40 8.02
N ARG A 261 26.52 11.60 7.42
CA ARG A 261 27.40 12.73 7.74
C ARG A 261 27.30 13.20 9.21
N GLN A 262 26.24 12.82 9.92
CA GLN A 262 26.04 13.08 11.35
C GLN A 262 26.39 11.85 12.23
N ASP A 263 27.24 10.94 11.73
CA ASP A 263 27.63 9.65 12.33
C ASP A 263 26.47 8.71 12.73
N ARG A 264 25.25 8.98 12.24
CA ARG A 264 24.06 8.17 12.51
C ARG A 264 24.19 6.83 11.81
N ARG A 265 24.10 5.73 12.55
CA ARG A 265 24.37 4.37 12.04
C ARG A 265 23.10 3.69 11.52
N LEU A 266 23.05 3.44 10.21
CA LEU A 266 22.01 2.68 9.52
C LEU A 266 22.47 1.23 9.30
N PHE A 267 21.81 0.28 9.95
CA PHE A 267 22.07 -1.15 9.74
C PHE A 267 21.33 -1.66 8.49
N LEU A 268 22.07 -1.89 7.40
CA LEU A 268 21.52 -2.28 6.10
C LEU A 268 20.80 -3.63 6.15
N TRP A 269 21.34 -4.61 6.88
CA TRP A 269 20.89 -6.01 6.83
C TRP A 269 20.22 -6.52 8.13
N LYS A 270 20.23 -5.73 9.22
CA LYS A 270 19.73 -6.11 10.57
C LYS A 270 18.54 -5.24 11.02
N GLY A 271 17.89 -5.57 12.14
CA GLY A 271 16.79 -4.79 12.75
C GLY A 271 15.50 -4.72 11.91
N SER A 272 14.67 -3.68 12.11
CA SER A 272 13.46 -3.46 11.29
C SER A 272 13.77 -2.91 9.90
N GLY A 273 13.14 -3.51 8.88
CA GLY A 273 13.17 -3.02 7.50
C GLY A 273 12.31 -1.78 7.26
N SER A 274 11.25 -1.55 8.05
CA SER A 274 10.42 -0.34 7.95
C SER A 274 11.18 0.87 8.49
N PHE A 275 11.92 0.69 9.58
CA PHE A 275 12.78 1.70 10.18
C PHE A 275 13.98 2.06 9.29
N LEU A 276 14.68 1.07 8.72
CA LEU A 276 15.73 1.34 7.72
C LEU A 276 15.15 2.12 6.52
N ALA A 277 13.99 1.71 6.02
CA ALA A 277 13.30 2.43 4.96
C ALA A 277 12.88 3.84 5.38
N HIS A 278 12.65 4.12 6.67
CA HIS A 278 12.44 5.48 7.17
C HIS A 278 13.75 6.29 7.16
N ARG A 279 14.78 5.85 7.90
CA ARG A 279 16.07 6.56 8.01
C ARG A 279 16.72 6.80 6.64
N LEU A 280 16.75 5.80 5.75
CA LEU A 280 17.30 5.96 4.40
C LEU A 280 16.56 7.05 3.58
N ARG A 281 15.27 7.29 3.82
CA ARG A 281 14.53 8.39 3.17
C ARG A 281 14.83 9.76 3.79
N GLU A 282 15.30 9.83 5.03
CA GLU A 282 15.74 11.09 5.64
C GLU A 282 17.09 11.49 5.05
N GLU A 283 18.05 10.57 5.07
CA GLU A 283 19.38 10.76 4.48
C GLU A 283 19.35 11.06 2.97
N LEU A 284 18.49 10.37 2.21
CA LEU A 284 18.28 10.66 0.78
C LEU A 284 17.76 12.08 0.53
N ARG A 285 16.92 12.63 1.40
CA ARG A 285 16.45 14.02 1.29
C ARG A 285 17.55 14.99 1.68
N TRP A 286 18.27 14.69 2.76
CA TRP A 286 19.40 15.48 3.24
C TRP A 286 20.42 15.71 2.13
N SER A 287 20.87 14.62 1.53
CA SER A 287 21.79 14.59 0.40
C SER A 287 21.33 15.45 -0.79
N ARG A 288 20.02 15.64 -0.96
CA ARG A 288 19.46 16.54 -1.99
C ARG A 288 19.39 17.99 -1.55
N TRP A 289 19.01 18.29 -0.30
CA TRP A 289 19.04 19.68 0.20
C TRP A 289 20.43 20.30 0.17
N GLN A 290 21.48 19.52 0.45
CA GLN A 290 22.88 19.96 0.32
C GLN A 290 23.28 20.34 -1.12
N SER A 291 22.53 19.91 -2.15
CA SER A 291 22.78 20.28 -3.56
C SER A 291 22.07 21.56 -4.01
N ILE A 292 21.30 22.21 -3.13
CA ILE A 292 20.56 23.43 -3.45
C ILE A 292 21.50 24.65 -3.34
N THR A 293 21.67 25.38 -4.44
CA THR A 293 22.51 26.60 -4.53
C THR A 293 21.70 27.90 -4.65
N ARG A 294 20.37 27.83 -4.57
CA ARG A 294 19.47 28.98 -4.75
C ARG A 294 19.55 29.97 -3.59
N LYS A 295 19.84 31.24 -3.90
CA LYS A 295 19.86 32.36 -2.94
C LYS A 295 18.56 32.49 -2.14
N ASP A 296 17.42 32.29 -2.79
CA ASP A 296 16.10 32.35 -2.14
C ASP A 296 15.72 31.07 -1.36
N MET A 297 16.67 30.16 -1.13
CA MET A 297 16.52 28.97 -0.28
C MET A 297 17.71 28.74 0.67
N VAL A 298 18.53 29.76 0.90
CA VAL A 298 19.66 29.69 1.85
C VAL A 298 19.16 29.36 3.26
N GLY A 299 19.84 28.40 3.89
CA GLY A 299 19.47 27.85 5.20
C GLY A 299 18.88 26.44 5.12
N ILE A 300 18.35 26.00 3.96
CA ILE A 300 17.83 24.63 3.78
C ILE A 300 18.93 23.55 3.93
N GLN A 301 20.18 23.95 3.80
CA GLN A 301 21.39 23.14 3.97
C GLN A 301 21.85 23.02 5.44
N SER A 302 21.20 23.73 6.38
CA SER A 302 21.63 23.81 7.78
C SER A 302 21.69 22.45 8.47
N GLU A 303 22.69 22.24 9.32
CA GLU A 303 22.98 20.94 9.96
C GLU A 303 21.93 20.50 11.00
N VAL A 304 20.97 21.35 11.37
CA VAL A 304 19.74 20.91 12.09
C VAL A 304 18.71 20.24 11.17
N GLY A 305 18.64 20.63 9.90
CA GLY A 305 17.76 20.01 8.89
C GLY A 305 16.33 20.51 8.83
N VAL A 306 15.61 20.19 7.74
CA VAL A 306 14.22 20.60 7.53
C VAL A 306 13.26 19.72 8.35
N ASN A 307 12.44 20.35 9.20
CA ASN A 307 11.31 19.72 9.85
C ASN A 307 10.18 19.52 8.83
N ILE A 308 10.15 18.33 8.21
CA ILE A 308 9.15 17.97 7.19
C ILE A 308 7.75 17.90 7.80
N PHE A 309 7.61 17.47 9.06
CA PHE A 309 6.31 17.35 9.72
C PHE A 309 5.63 18.72 9.83
N ALA A 310 6.30 19.70 10.43
CA ALA A 310 5.84 21.08 10.52
C ALA A 310 5.65 21.69 9.11
N THR A 311 6.69 21.65 8.27
CA THR A 311 6.68 22.25 6.92
C THR A 311 5.55 21.74 6.02
N THR A 312 5.05 20.52 6.22
CA THR A 312 3.97 19.94 5.40
C THR A 312 2.65 19.74 6.14
N CYS A 313 2.51 20.23 7.37
CA CYS A 313 1.33 20.02 8.22
C CYS A 313 0.03 20.48 7.55
N LEU A 314 0.00 21.72 7.02
CA LEU A 314 -1.15 22.27 6.30
C LEU A 314 -1.49 21.48 5.03
N LEU A 315 -0.49 21.12 4.21
CA LEU A 315 -0.70 20.38 2.95
C LEU A 315 -1.28 18.97 3.12
N ARG A 316 -1.04 18.37 4.29
CA ARG A 316 -1.46 17.00 4.65
C ARG A 316 -2.73 16.96 5.51
N GLY A 317 -3.34 18.10 5.83
CA GLY A 317 -4.51 18.17 6.71
C GLY A 317 -4.20 17.73 8.15
N GLY A 318 -2.97 17.93 8.62
CA GLY A 318 -2.48 17.39 9.89
C GLY A 318 -3.31 17.81 11.12
N MET A 319 -3.96 18.99 11.05
CA MET A 319 -4.79 19.59 12.10
C MET A 319 -5.95 18.71 12.59
N ASN A 320 -6.33 17.65 11.87
CA ASN A 320 -7.35 16.70 12.33
C ASN A 320 -6.80 15.58 13.25
N ARG A 321 -5.52 15.62 13.62
CA ARG A 321 -4.91 14.71 14.62
C ARG A 321 -5.16 15.23 16.03
N VAL A 322 -5.65 14.38 16.93
CA VAL A 322 -5.92 14.72 18.33
C VAL A 322 -4.67 15.30 19.02
N ASP A 323 -3.50 14.67 18.82
CA ASP A 323 -2.20 15.12 19.32
C ASP A 323 -1.86 16.58 18.97
N LEU A 324 -2.35 17.09 17.84
CA LEU A 324 -2.08 18.46 17.40
C LEU A 324 -2.96 19.50 18.12
N ASP A 325 -4.22 19.18 18.44
CA ASP A 325 -5.06 20.10 19.22
C ASP A 325 -4.49 20.32 20.64
N CYS A 326 -3.77 19.34 21.20
CA CYS A 326 -3.01 19.49 22.45
C CYS A 326 -1.77 20.38 22.32
N LEU A 327 -1.03 20.30 21.21
CA LEU A 327 0.21 21.06 20.99
C LEU A 327 -0.03 22.50 20.54
N ILE A 328 -1.11 22.75 19.79
CA ILE A 328 -1.48 24.08 19.29
C ILE A 328 -2.95 24.43 19.61
N PRO A 329 -3.31 24.60 20.90
CA PRO A 329 -4.67 24.95 21.31
C PRO A 329 -5.25 26.13 20.53
N ASN A 330 -6.54 26.00 20.20
CA ASN A 330 -7.37 26.90 19.40
C ASN A 330 -6.92 27.15 17.94
N CYS A 331 -5.74 26.70 17.54
CA CYS A 331 -5.20 26.94 16.19
C CYS A 331 -6.09 26.35 15.10
N ARG A 332 -6.62 25.13 15.32
CA ARG A 332 -7.59 24.49 14.44
C ARG A 332 -8.88 25.29 14.27
N GLN A 333 -9.42 25.87 15.34
CA GLN A 333 -10.63 26.70 15.29
C GLN A 333 -10.37 28.01 14.51
N GLN A 334 -9.24 28.66 14.76
CA GLN A 334 -8.79 29.85 14.04
C GLN A 334 -8.65 29.58 12.53
N LEU A 335 -8.09 28.43 12.15
CA LEU A 335 -7.92 28.05 10.74
C LEU A 335 -9.22 27.57 10.10
N THR A 336 -10.17 27.02 10.87
CA THR A 336 -11.55 26.81 10.40
C THR A 336 -12.23 28.14 10.08
N HIS A 337 -12.06 29.17 10.93
CA HIS A 337 -12.62 30.51 10.68
C HIS A 337 -12.09 31.13 9.37
N PHE A 338 -10.80 31.03 9.07
CA PHE A 338 -10.25 31.55 7.80
C PHE A 338 -10.53 30.66 6.57
N CYS A 339 -10.49 29.33 6.71
CA CYS A 339 -10.42 28.41 5.55
C CYS A 339 -11.57 27.39 5.42
N GLY A 340 -12.60 27.40 6.27
CA GLY A 340 -13.65 26.36 6.23
C GLY A 340 -13.14 24.96 6.60
N GLY A 341 -12.13 24.90 7.47
CA GLY A 341 -11.60 23.67 8.08
C GLY A 341 -10.56 22.91 7.25
N SER A 342 -10.51 23.07 5.92
CA SER A 342 -9.43 22.49 5.12
C SER A 342 -9.09 23.31 3.87
N LEU A 343 -7.80 23.39 3.52
CA LEU A 343 -7.34 24.13 2.34
C LEU A 343 -7.95 23.54 1.05
N SER A 344 -8.47 24.40 0.16
CA SER A 344 -8.96 23.99 -1.17
C SER A 344 -7.84 23.42 -2.06
N CYS A 345 -8.21 22.78 -3.17
CA CYS A 345 -7.25 22.29 -4.17
C CYS A 345 -6.35 23.42 -4.71
N TYR A 346 -6.93 24.60 -4.97
CA TYR A 346 -6.20 25.81 -5.34
C TYR A 346 -5.23 26.29 -4.24
N MET A 347 -5.68 26.39 -2.98
CA MET A 347 -4.84 26.80 -1.84
C MET A 347 -3.67 25.83 -1.60
N LYS A 348 -3.93 24.51 -1.64
CA LYS A 348 -2.89 23.46 -1.60
C LYS A 348 -1.89 23.66 -2.74
N GLY A 349 -2.38 23.97 -3.95
CA GLY A 349 -1.55 24.33 -5.09
C GLY A 349 -0.68 25.56 -4.81
N VAL A 350 -1.24 26.68 -4.35
CA VAL A 350 -0.50 27.91 -3.98
C VAL A 350 0.58 27.59 -2.94
N LEU A 351 0.26 26.89 -1.85
CA LEU A 351 1.24 26.54 -0.81
C LEU A 351 2.34 25.59 -1.31
N GLU A 352 2.04 24.61 -2.17
CA GLU A 352 3.08 23.81 -2.85
C GLU A 352 4.01 24.71 -3.69
N GLY A 353 3.47 25.77 -4.33
CA GLY A 353 4.24 26.79 -5.05
C GLY A 353 5.15 27.63 -4.15
N VAL A 354 4.66 28.04 -2.98
CA VAL A 354 5.44 28.77 -1.95
C VAL A 354 6.61 27.91 -1.48
N LEU A 355 6.34 26.69 -0.99
CA LEU A 355 7.35 25.76 -0.48
C LEU A 355 8.43 25.43 -1.53
N SER A 356 8.02 25.16 -2.77
CA SER A 356 8.95 24.88 -3.87
C SER A 356 9.72 26.09 -4.39
N GLY A 357 9.51 27.28 -3.80
CA GLY A 357 10.13 28.54 -4.22
C GLY A 357 9.67 29.04 -5.59
N ALA A 358 8.56 28.50 -6.13
CA ALA A 358 8.05 28.76 -7.46
C ALA A 358 7.20 30.04 -7.57
N THR A 359 6.90 30.71 -6.46
CA THR A 359 6.36 32.09 -6.47
C THR A 359 7.38 33.05 -7.07
N THR A 360 6.96 33.88 -8.03
CA THR A 360 7.82 34.81 -8.77
C THR A 360 7.46 36.26 -8.42
N ALA A 361 8.37 36.99 -7.77
CA ALA A 361 8.26 38.43 -7.57
C ALA A 361 8.83 39.18 -8.79
N ARG A 362 8.50 40.47 -8.96
CA ARG A 362 8.89 41.22 -10.19
C ARG A 362 10.39 41.28 -10.43
N TYR A 363 11.23 41.30 -9.38
CA TYR A 363 12.68 41.17 -9.52
C TYR A 363 13.12 39.90 -10.27
N GLN A 364 12.41 38.78 -10.12
CA GLN A 364 12.66 37.57 -10.91
C GLN A 364 12.03 37.64 -12.32
N LEU A 365 10.95 38.39 -12.54
CA LEU A 365 10.35 38.57 -13.87
C LEU A 365 11.28 39.37 -14.79
N VAL A 366 11.93 40.43 -14.31
CA VAL A 366 12.93 41.19 -15.08
C VAL A 366 14.09 40.28 -15.52
N LYS A 367 14.60 39.42 -14.62
CA LYS A 367 15.65 38.45 -14.95
C LYS A 367 15.22 37.35 -15.92
N GLN A 368 13.92 37.17 -16.13
CA GLN A 368 13.34 36.29 -17.14
C GLN A 368 12.92 37.06 -18.41
N GLN A 369 13.18 38.37 -18.49
CA GLN A 369 12.74 39.27 -19.57
C GLN A 369 11.21 39.35 -19.72
N LEU A 370 10.47 39.04 -18.65
CA LEU A 370 8.99 39.04 -18.59
C LEU A 370 8.41 40.33 -17.96
N ALA A 371 9.26 41.28 -17.56
CA ALA A 371 8.85 42.58 -17.03
C ALA A 371 9.92 43.65 -17.30
N CYS A 372 9.50 44.89 -17.58
CA CYS A 372 10.40 46.00 -17.91
C CYS A 372 11.04 46.70 -16.69
N SER A 373 10.52 46.46 -15.48
CA SER A 373 11.06 47.03 -14.23
C SER A 373 10.76 46.11 -13.04
N ALA A 374 11.68 46.07 -12.07
CA ALA A 374 11.57 45.26 -10.86
C ALA A 374 10.77 45.95 -9.74
N THR A 375 10.53 47.27 -9.84
CA THR A 375 9.70 48.05 -8.92
C THR A 375 8.35 47.37 -8.66
N CYS A 376 7.91 47.34 -7.40
CA CYS A 376 6.60 46.79 -7.02
C CYS A 376 5.44 47.59 -7.66
N ILE A 377 4.42 46.90 -8.16
CA ILE A 377 3.20 47.52 -8.75
C ILE A 377 2.01 47.56 -7.78
N HIS A 378 2.23 47.15 -6.52
CA HIS A 378 1.18 47.01 -5.53
C HIS A 378 1.25 48.08 -4.42
N CYS A 379 2.35 48.84 -4.34
CA CYS A 379 2.52 49.94 -3.38
C CYS A 379 3.46 51.02 -3.91
N ASP A 380 3.30 52.23 -3.39
CA ASP A 380 3.89 53.46 -3.92
C ASP A 380 5.29 53.77 -3.36
N ARG A 381 5.92 52.80 -2.67
CA ARG A 381 7.26 52.95 -2.07
C ARG A 381 8.41 53.04 -3.08
N ASN A 382 8.16 52.83 -4.37
CA ASN A 382 9.16 52.84 -5.45
C ASN A 382 10.39 51.93 -5.21
N VAL A 383 10.19 50.77 -4.59
CA VAL A 383 11.23 49.76 -4.31
C VAL A 383 11.06 48.49 -5.15
N ASP A 384 12.17 47.79 -5.37
CA ASP A 384 12.20 46.50 -6.06
C ASP A 384 11.40 45.43 -5.33
N GLU A 385 10.51 44.73 -6.05
CA GLU A 385 9.73 43.63 -5.50
C GLU A 385 10.58 42.35 -5.39
N THR A 386 11.28 42.24 -4.26
CA THR A 386 11.89 40.99 -3.80
C THR A 386 10.81 40.07 -3.18
N LYS A 387 11.19 38.83 -2.82
CA LYS A 387 10.28 37.94 -2.07
C LYS A 387 10.05 38.42 -0.64
N GLU A 388 11.05 39.01 0.00
CA GLU A 388 10.92 39.58 1.34
C GLU A 388 10.05 40.83 1.31
N HIS A 389 10.19 41.68 0.29
CA HIS A 389 9.28 42.80 0.05
C HIS A 389 7.83 42.32 -0.12
N MET A 390 7.62 41.39 -1.06
CA MET A 390 6.32 40.86 -1.42
C MET A 390 5.57 40.24 -0.23
N TYR A 391 6.24 39.50 0.66
CA TYR A 391 5.60 38.90 1.83
C TYR A 391 5.56 39.82 3.06
N TRP A 392 6.67 40.48 3.39
CA TRP A 392 6.89 41.03 4.74
C TRP A 392 6.89 42.55 4.84
N GLU A 393 7.21 43.28 3.77
CA GLU A 393 7.39 44.74 3.82
C GLU A 393 6.25 45.51 3.13
N CYS A 394 5.69 44.96 2.05
CA CYS A 394 4.81 45.68 1.13
C CYS A 394 3.51 46.15 1.85
N PRO A 395 3.19 47.46 1.88
CA PRO A 395 1.95 47.98 2.48
C PRO A 395 0.66 47.41 1.90
N ALA A 396 0.69 46.95 0.64
CA ALA A 396 -0.45 46.38 -0.07
C ALA A 396 -1.12 45.20 0.65
N TRP A 397 -0.35 44.50 1.50
CA TRP A 397 -0.71 43.26 2.17
C TRP A 397 -0.65 43.35 3.69
N ASP A 398 -0.56 44.57 4.21
CA ASP A 398 -0.33 44.86 5.63
C ASP A 398 -1.45 44.32 6.54
N TYR A 399 -2.70 44.38 6.08
CA TYR A 399 -3.84 43.76 6.75
C TYR A 399 -3.72 42.22 6.84
N ILE A 400 -3.10 41.57 5.85
CA ILE A 400 -2.90 40.11 5.87
C ILE A 400 -1.88 39.73 6.95
N ARG A 401 -0.79 40.50 7.09
CA ARG A 401 0.21 40.27 8.15
C ARG A 401 -0.35 40.51 9.54
N ARG A 402 -1.10 41.62 9.74
CA ARG A 402 -1.87 41.90 10.96
C ARG A 402 -2.73 40.71 11.36
N ALA A 403 -3.62 40.28 10.47
CA ALA A 403 -4.56 39.18 10.70
C ALA A 403 -3.96 37.76 10.72
N THR A 404 -2.63 37.60 10.65
CA THR A 404 -1.97 36.28 10.68
C THR A 404 -0.72 36.28 11.56
N VAL A 405 0.45 36.60 11.00
CA VAL A 405 1.74 36.46 11.69
C VAL A 405 1.87 37.42 12.88
N GLU A 406 1.40 38.66 12.76
CA GLU A 406 1.52 39.65 13.85
C GLU A 406 0.58 39.32 15.01
N GLN A 407 -0.67 38.91 14.71
CA GLN A 407 -1.69 38.53 15.70
C GLN A 407 -1.37 37.21 16.42
N PHE A 408 -0.92 36.17 15.72
CA PHE A 408 -0.76 34.83 16.29
C PHE A 408 0.68 34.43 16.60
N CYS A 409 1.67 35.11 16.00
CA CYS A 409 3.09 34.78 16.05
C CYS A 409 3.99 36.02 16.22
N PRO A 410 3.75 36.90 17.21
CA PRO A 410 4.62 38.06 17.44
C PRO A 410 6.09 37.62 17.64
N ARG A 411 7.03 38.43 17.16
CA ARG A 411 8.50 38.17 17.21
C ARG A 411 8.96 36.87 16.51
N VAL A 412 8.20 36.37 15.53
CA VAL A 412 8.52 35.11 14.82
C VAL A 412 9.91 35.08 14.19
N TRP A 413 10.42 36.22 13.70
CA TRP A 413 11.71 36.30 12.99
C TRP A 413 12.94 36.25 13.89
N GLU A 414 12.77 36.37 15.21
CA GLU A 414 13.80 36.10 16.20
C GLU A 414 13.92 34.59 16.47
N ARG A 415 12.78 33.88 16.44
CA ARG A 415 12.72 32.42 16.62
C ARG A 415 13.14 31.67 15.35
N HIS A 416 12.80 32.19 14.17
CA HIS A 416 13.03 31.55 12.87
C HIS A 416 13.81 32.49 11.93
N PRO A 417 15.12 32.70 12.16
CA PRO A 417 15.92 33.66 11.40
C PRO A 417 16.29 33.21 9.98
N HIS A 418 16.11 31.93 9.64
CA HIS A 418 16.56 31.37 8.35
C HIS A 418 15.82 31.97 7.14
N MET A 419 16.57 32.37 6.11
CA MET A 419 16.01 32.93 4.87
C MET A 419 15.02 31.98 4.19
N VAL A 420 15.30 30.68 4.11
CA VAL A 420 14.34 29.69 3.53
C VAL A 420 12.97 29.71 4.21
N THR A 421 12.90 30.06 5.50
CA THR A 421 11.63 30.22 6.22
C THR A 421 10.92 31.51 5.81
N ARG A 422 11.66 32.62 5.63
CA ARG A 422 11.15 33.92 5.15
C ARG A 422 10.76 33.94 3.67
N THR A 423 11.39 33.14 2.82
CA THR A 423 11.21 33.18 1.35
C THR A 423 10.36 32.04 0.78
N ALA A 424 10.27 30.90 1.50
CA ALA A 424 9.57 29.71 1.06
C ALA A 424 8.74 29.02 2.16
N GLY A 425 8.71 29.50 3.40
CA GLY A 425 7.88 28.93 4.47
C GLY A 425 8.31 27.52 4.91
N ILE A 426 9.58 27.17 4.69
CA ILE A 426 10.20 25.91 5.10
C ILE A 426 10.79 26.09 6.50
N THR A 427 10.46 25.19 7.42
CA THR A 427 10.87 25.26 8.83
C THR A 427 11.93 24.21 9.14
N MET A 428 12.93 24.60 9.96
CA MET A 428 14.02 23.73 10.38
C MET A 428 13.69 22.99 11.69
N TYR A 429 14.43 21.94 12.03
CA TYR A 429 14.34 21.31 13.35
C TYR A 429 14.97 22.21 14.43
N PRO A 430 14.39 22.26 15.64
CA PRO A 430 15.10 22.72 16.83
C PRO A 430 16.33 21.85 17.11
N ALA A 431 17.42 22.46 17.59
CA ALA A 431 18.67 21.76 17.86
C ALA A 431 18.50 20.56 18.81
N TRP A 432 17.65 20.70 19.84
CA TRP A 432 17.40 19.65 20.82
C TRP A 432 16.78 18.37 20.24
N VAL A 433 16.16 18.41 19.05
CA VAL A 433 15.64 17.20 18.39
C VAL A 433 16.79 16.27 17.98
N LEU A 434 17.96 16.82 17.64
CA LEU A 434 19.16 16.03 17.35
C LEU A 434 19.72 15.39 18.62
N GLU A 435 19.91 16.18 19.69
CA GLU A 435 20.35 15.69 21.01
C GLU A 435 19.46 14.53 21.51
N GLU A 436 18.15 14.70 21.36
CA GLU A 436 17.15 13.77 21.86
C GLU A 436 17.10 12.48 21.02
N TRP A 437 17.33 12.55 19.71
CA TRP A 437 17.55 11.35 18.90
C TRP A 437 18.87 10.65 19.26
N GLN A 438 19.95 11.39 19.53
CA GLN A 438 21.21 10.82 20.01
C GLN A 438 21.03 10.13 21.36
N ARG A 439 20.28 10.74 22.30
CA ARG A 439 19.90 10.13 23.58
C ARG A 439 19.15 8.82 23.39
N LEU A 440 18.13 8.80 22.52
CA LEU A 440 17.40 7.57 22.20
C LEU A 440 18.28 6.50 21.54
N ALA A 441 19.27 6.88 20.72
CA ALA A 441 20.21 5.96 20.09
C ALA A 441 21.23 5.36 21.07
N GLN A 442 21.61 6.09 22.13
CA GLN A 442 22.52 5.65 23.19
C GLN A 442 21.81 4.92 24.33
N MET A 443 20.50 5.10 24.48
CA MET A 443 19.70 4.50 25.54
C MET A 443 19.74 2.96 25.47
N SER A 444 20.16 2.33 26.57
CA SER A 444 20.08 0.88 26.76
C SER A 444 18.73 0.49 27.38
N GLN A 445 18.24 -0.72 27.07
CA GLN A 445 16.98 -1.19 27.64
C GLN A 445 17.17 -1.55 29.11
N VAL A 446 16.43 -0.88 30.00
CA VAL A 446 16.33 -1.29 31.40
C VAL A 446 15.67 -2.66 31.48
N GLN A 447 16.27 -3.58 32.24
CA GLN A 447 15.75 -4.93 32.50
C GLN A 447 14.96 -4.93 33.83
N PRO A 448 14.04 -5.89 34.04
CA PRO A 448 13.51 -6.17 35.38
C PRO A 448 14.63 -6.59 36.35
N ALA A 449 14.37 -6.50 37.66
CA ALA A 449 15.33 -6.93 38.66
C ALA A 449 15.46 -8.46 38.68
N THR A 450 16.69 -8.97 38.65
CA THR A 450 16.97 -10.38 38.94
C THR A 450 16.68 -10.63 40.42
N VAL A 451 15.69 -11.49 40.70
CA VAL A 451 15.24 -11.82 42.05
C VAL A 451 15.13 -13.33 42.18
N GLU A 452 15.76 -13.90 43.19
CA GLU A 452 15.73 -15.34 43.46
C GLU A 452 14.31 -15.89 43.60
N TRP A 453 14.08 -17.12 43.09
CA TRP A 453 12.74 -17.72 43.05
C TRP A 453 12.06 -17.78 44.43
N ALA A 454 12.84 -18.07 45.49
CA ALA A 454 12.32 -18.12 46.86
C ALA A 454 11.69 -16.78 47.30
N SER A 455 12.34 -15.66 47.00
CA SER A 455 11.82 -14.32 47.27
C SER A 455 10.70 -13.92 46.30
N ALA A 456 10.82 -14.30 45.03
CA ALA A 456 9.85 -13.96 43.99
C ALA A 456 8.49 -14.63 44.23
N ARG A 457 8.46 -15.91 44.67
CA ARG A 457 7.24 -16.71 44.77
C ARG A 457 6.11 -16.05 45.57
N HIS A 458 6.44 -15.41 46.69
CA HIS A 458 5.46 -14.71 47.54
C HIS A 458 4.87 -13.46 46.87
N LEU A 459 5.59 -12.86 45.93
CA LEU A 459 5.22 -11.65 45.19
C LEU A 459 4.43 -11.94 43.89
N LEU A 460 4.15 -13.20 43.58
CA LEU A 460 3.53 -13.65 42.33
C LEU A 460 2.14 -14.29 42.57
N THR A 461 1.48 -14.67 41.47
CA THR A 461 0.27 -15.50 41.46
C THR A 461 0.57 -16.71 40.57
N GLU A 462 0.45 -17.92 41.11
CA GLU A 462 0.75 -19.20 40.44
C GLU A 462 -0.56 -19.97 40.27
N GLU A 463 -1.01 -20.17 39.02
CA GLU A 463 -2.19 -20.97 38.67
C GLU A 463 -1.77 -22.34 38.12
N GLN A 464 -2.73 -23.24 37.84
CA GLN A 464 -2.51 -24.59 37.30
C GLN A 464 -1.64 -24.64 36.01
N HIS A 465 -1.48 -23.52 35.32
CA HIS A 465 -0.73 -23.40 34.07
C HIS A 465 0.57 -22.58 34.21
N GLY A 466 0.93 -22.14 35.42
CA GLY A 466 2.14 -21.36 35.71
C GLY A 466 1.86 -19.97 36.30
N ILE A 467 2.90 -19.13 36.31
CA ILE A 467 2.85 -17.77 36.83
C ILE A 467 1.99 -16.88 35.92
N MET A 468 1.02 -16.19 36.50
CA MET A 468 0.20 -15.21 35.78
C MET A 468 0.95 -13.88 35.64
N VAL A 469 1.03 -13.37 34.40
CA VAL A 469 1.63 -12.07 34.11
C VAL A 469 0.85 -11.35 32.99
N TRP A 470 0.71 -10.03 33.12
CA TRP A 470 0.11 -9.15 32.14
C TRP A 470 1.17 -8.19 31.58
N THR A 471 1.14 -7.95 30.28
CA THR A 471 2.14 -7.16 29.56
C THR A 471 1.49 -6.26 28.52
N ASP A 472 1.86 -4.98 28.52
CA ASP A 472 1.42 -3.96 27.56
C ASP A 472 2.61 -3.10 27.10
N GLY A 473 2.46 -2.47 25.93
CA GLY A 473 3.26 -1.34 25.51
C GLY A 473 2.40 -0.14 25.11
N SER A 474 2.73 1.04 25.62
CA SER A 474 1.98 2.28 25.41
C SER A 474 2.84 3.33 24.69
N THR A 475 2.23 4.22 23.90
CA THR A 475 2.93 5.22 23.07
C THR A 475 2.27 6.59 23.12
N SER A 476 2.98 7.58 23.68
CA SER A 476 2.59 8.99 23.68
C SER A 476 2.95 9.68 22.35
N HIS A 477 2.19 10.71 21.97
CA HIS A 477 2.43 11.57 20.80
C HIS A 477 2.64 10.82 19.47
N SER A 478 1.94 9.69 19.27
CA SER A 478 2.11 8.82 18.08
C SER A 478 1.91 9.54 16.74
N GLY A 479 1.17 10.65 16.72
CA GLY A 479 0.97 11.52 15.57
C GLY A 479 2.12 12.48 15.26
N VAL A 480 3.19 12.54 16.06
CA VAL A 480 4.30 13.51 15.93
C VAL A 480 5.66 12.79 16.02
N PRO A 481 6.36 12.57 14.88
CA PRO A 481 7.59 11.77 14.82
C PRO A 481 8.75 12.24 15.72
N GLU A 482 8.76 13.50 16.10
CA GLU A 482 9.79 14.11 16.95
C GLU A 482 9.51 13.87 18.45
N LEU A 483 8.22 13.84 18.82
CA LEU A 483 7.74 13.73 20.20
C LEU A 483 7.31 12.32 20.63
N VAL A 484 7.17 11.38 19.68
CA VAL A 484 6.71 10.01 19.95
C VAL A 484 7.61 9.27 20.95
N ARG A 485 7.06 8.89 22.11
CA ARG A 485 7.79 8.13 23.15
C ARG A 485 6.94 6.97 23.63
N SER A 486 7.54 5.78 23.63
CA SER A 486 6.91 4.51 23.99
C SER A 486 7.47 3.97 25.30
N GLY A 487 6.68 3.18 26.01
CA GLY A 487 7.12 2.48 27.21
C GLY A 487 6.38 1.17 27.37
N LEU A 488 6.92 0.31 28.23
CA LEU A 488 6.43 -1.04 28.47
C LEU A 488 6.06 -1.25 29.94
N GLY A 489 5.07 -2.11 30.17
CA GLY A 489 4.59 -2.49 31.50
C GLY A 489 4.51 -4.00 31.65
N ILE A 490 4.88 -4.50 32.84
CA ILE A 490 4.80 -5.92 33.23
C ILE A 490 4.17 -5.97 34.62
N PHE A 491 2.96 -6.51 34.71
CA PHE A 491 2.17 -6.61 35.94
C PHE A 491 1.98 -8.07 36.36
N TYR A 492 2.16 -8.36 37.64
CA TYR A 492 1.94 -9.69 38.23
C TYR A 492 0.74 -9.72 39.17
N LYS A 493 0.69 -8.81 40.15
CA LYS A 493 -0.46 -8.60 41.05
C LYS A 493 -0.37 -7.25 41.78
N PRO A 494 -1.47 -6.71 42.35
CA PRO A 494 -1.43 -5.48 43.13
C PRO A 494 -0.39 -5.55 44.26
N GLY A 495 0.32 -4.45 44.52
CA GLY A 495 1.36 -4.37 45.55
C GLY A 495 2.64 -5.19 45.31
N SER A 496 2.75 -5.96 44.22
CA SER A 496 3.96 -6.73 43.93
C SER A 496 5.15 -5.81 43.59
N ALA A 497 6.27 -5.98 44.30
CA ALA A 497 7.53 -5.31 44.00
C ALA A 497 8.20 -5.81 42.70
N LEU A 498 7.66 -6.86 42.07
CA LEU A 498 8.09 -7.34 40.74
C LEU A 498 7.35 -6.63 39.59
N ASN A 499 6.34 -5.80 39.89
CA ASN A 499 5.67 -5.00 38.86
C ASN A 499 6.65 -3.99 38.25
N PHE A 500 6.87 -4.09 36.95
CA PHE A 500 7.94 -3.38 36.25
C PHE A 500 7.39 -2.44 35.18
N CYS A 501 8.03 -1.29 35.02
CA CYS A 501 7.82 -0.43 33.86
C CYS A 501 9.15 0.16 33.39
N ALA A 502 9.27 0.39 32.09
CA ALA A 502 10.46 1.00 31.50
C ALA A 502 10.10 1.87 30.29
N ALA A 503 10.90 2.92 30.09
CA ALA A 503 11.01 3.58 28.81
C ALA A 503 11.57 2.61 27.76
N LEU A 504 11.05 2.68 26.53
CA LEU A 504 11.52 1.84 25.43
C LEU A 504 12.84 2.38 24.89
N ALA A 505 13.86 1.54 24.84
CA ALA A 505 15.18 1.93 24.33
C ALA A 505 15.30 1.89 22.79
N GLY A 506 16.14 2.78 22.26
CA GLY A 506 16.44 2.90 20.82
C GLY A 506 15.59 3.95 20.09
N GLU A 507 16.06 4.39 18.92
CA GLU A 507 15.35 5.37 18.07
C GLU A 507 13.98 4.88 17.54
N LEU A 508 13.70 3.57 17.57
CA LEU A 508 12.48 2.97 17.01
C LEU A 508 11.33 2.93 18.03
N GLN A 509 10.79 4.11 18.34
CA GLN A 509 9.67 4.30 19.26
C GLN A 509 8.34 3.91 18.60
N THR A 510 7.83 2.70 18.86
CA THR A 510 6.53 2.21 18.37
C THR A 510 5.85 1.28 19.40
N ASN A 511 4.50 1.25 19.37
CA ASN A 511 3.71 0.39 20.23
C ASN A 511 4.12 -1.08 20.10
N ASN A 512 4.04 -1.65 18.89
CA ASN A 512 4.39 -3.04 18.60
C ASN A 512 5.81 -3.46 19.06
N ARG A 513 6.72 -2.50 19.25
CA ARG A 513 8.06 -2.75 19.82
C ARG A 513 8.03 -2.76 21.35
N ALA A 514 7.35 -1.82 21.99
CA ALA A 514 7.17 -1.81 23.44
C ALA A 514 6.45 -3.08 23.92
N GLU A 515 5.35 -3.41 23.25
CA GLU A 515 4.52 -4.60 23.42
C GLU A 515 5.34 -5.89 23.39
N LEU A 516 6.12 -6.08 22.32
CA LEU A 516 6.97 -7.25 22.16
C LEU A 516 8.13 -7.27 23.16
N MET A 517 8.67 -6.11 23.53
CA MET A 517 9.70 -6.02 24.58
C MET A 517 9.14 -6.37 25.96
N ALA A 518 7.91 -5.97 26.29
CA ALA A 518 7.22 -6.33 27.53
C ALA A 518 7.12 -7.86 27.66
N VAL A 519 6.62 -8.52 26.61
CA VAL A 519 6.50 -9.98 26.53
C VAL A 519 7.86 -10.68 26.58
N VAL A 520 8.89 -10.16 25.91
CA VAL A 520 10.26 -10.71 25.96
C VAL A 520 10.84 -10.64 27.37
N LEU A 521 10.78 -9.48 28.02
CA LEU A 521 11.34 -9.30 29.36
C LEU A 521 10.60 -10.13 30.42
N ALA A 522 9.28 -10.24 30.32
CA ALA A 522 8.50 -11.13 31.19
C ALA A 522 8.89 -12.61 31.00
N ALA A 523 9.05 -13.05 29.75
CA ALA A 523 9.44 -14.42 29.43
C ALA A 523 10.87 -14.76 29.89
N GLU A 524 11.84 -13.86 29.70
CA GLU A 524 13.21 -14.02 30.19
C GLU A 524 13.29 -14.04 31.72
N GLN A 525 12.44 -13.27 32.41
CA GLN A 525 12.29 -13.38 33.87
C GLN A 525 11.79 -14.78 34.29
N GLY A 526 10.80 -15.34 33.58
CA GLY A 526 10.32 -16.71 33.81
C GLY A 526 11.39 -17.77 33.61
N VAL A 527 12.27 -17.60 32.62
CA VAL A 527 13.45 -18.45 32.40
C VAL A 527 14.38 -18.39 33.61
N SER A 528 14.66 -17.19 34.15
CA SER A 528 15.53 -17.05 35.34
C SER A 528 14.99 -17.75 36.59
N TRP A 529 13.67 -17.93 36.69
CA TRP A 529 13.02 -18.69 37.78
C TRP A 529 12.86 -20.18 37.48
N CYS A 530 13.14 -20.63 36.25
CA CYS A 530 12.80 -21.97 35.74
C CYS A 530 11.31 -22.33 35.93
N ARG A 531 10.39 -21.38 35.67
CA ARG A 531 8.94 -21.56 35.88
C ARG A 531 8.12 -21.35 34.59
N PRO A 532 7.04 -22.12 34.41
CA PRO A 532 6.07 -21.86 33.34
C PRO A 532 5.32 -20.55 33.60
N MET A 533 4.86 -19.88 32.53
CA MET A 533 4.10 -18.64 32.63
C MET A 533 2.89 -18.59 31.70
N VAL A 534 1.87 -17.86 32.13
CA VAL A 534 0.71 -17.46 31.33
C VAL A 534 0.80 -15.95 31.10
N VAL A 535 1.11 -15.56 29.87
CA VAL A 535 1.34 -14.16 29.47
C VAL A 535 0.08 -13.60 28.82
N HIS A 536 -0.52 -12.61 29.47
CA HIS A 536 -1.70 -11.88 29.00
C HIS A 536 -1.29 -10.57 28.31
N SER A 537 -1.84 -10.28 27.13
CA SER A 537 -1.63 -9.01 26.41
C SER A 537 -2.81 -8.76 25.46
N ASP A 538 -3.12 -7.49 25.21
CA ASP A 538 -4.08 -7.06 24.18
C ASP A 538 -3.44 -6.83 22.80
N SER A 539 -2.12 -7.02 22.70
CA SER A 539 -1.40 -7.02 21.45
C SER A 539 -1.66 -8.29 20.64
N SER A 540 -2.77 -8.32 19.92
CA SER A 540 -3.09 -9.40 18.96
C SER A 540 -1.94 -9.69 17.99
N TRP A 541 -1.20 -8.66 17.57
CA TRP A 541 0.00 -8.77 16.72
C TRP A 541 1.13 -9.56 17.39
N VAL A 542 1.35 -9.39 18.70
CA VAL A 542 2.32 -10.19 19.46
C VAL A 542 1.75 -11.58 19.72
N VAL A 543 0.59 -11.68 20.38
CA VAL A 543 0.02 -12.95 20.86
C VAL A 543 -0.20 -13.96 19.73
N MET A 544 -0.76 -13.53 18.59
CA MET A 544 -1.00 -14.45 17.45
C MET A 544 0.30 -15.02 16.88
N ARG A 545 1.41 -14.27 16.93
CA ARG A 545 2.71 -14.73 16.41
C ARG A 545 3.51 -15.49 17.47
N ALA A 546 3.47 -15.07 18.73
CA ALA A 546 4.10 -15.75 19.86
C ALA A 546 3.61 -17.21 19.98
N ARG A 547 2.31 -17.45 19.79
CA ARG A 547 1.70 -18.79 19.71
C ARG A 547 2.26 -19.71 18.61
N THR A 548 2.97 -19.18 17.61
CA THR A 548 3.61 -19.98 16.56
C THR A 548 5.07 -20.35 16.86
N LEU A 549 5.69 -19.74 17.87
CA LEU A 549 7.13 -19.91 18.11
C LEU A 549 7.52 -21.35 18.43
N SER A 550 6.69 -22.08 19.18
CA SER A 550 6.92 -23.48 19.55
C SER A 550 6.85 -24.47 18.38
N THR A 551 6.30 -24.07 17.22
CA THR A 551 6.26 -24.92 16.01
C THR A 551 7.31 -24.54 14.97
N LEU A 552 8.15 -23.53 15.25
CA LEU A 552 9.20 -23.05 14.34
C LEU A 552 10.56 -23.66 14.69
N GLN A 553 11.17 -24.34 13.73
CA GLN A 553 12.57 -24.79 13.79
C GLN A 553 13.56 -23.60 13.91
N SER A 554 13.20 -22.43 13.40
CA SER A 554 13.93 -21.18 13.60
C SER A 554 13.05 -19.96 13.29
N VAL A 555 13.32 -18.83 13.93
CA VAL A 555 12.65 -17.56 13.64
C VAL A 555 13.13 -17.00 12.29
N PRO A 556 12.23 -16.66 11.34
CA PRO A 556 12.65 -16.09 10.06
C PRO A 556 13.27 -14.69 10.21
N LYS A 557 14.49 -14.49 9.68
CA LYS A 557 15.20 -13.18 9.67
C LYS A 557 14.44 -12.05 8.95
N SER A 558 13.40 -12.38 8.19
CA SER A 558 12.52 -11.44 7.51
C SER A 558 11.44 -10.82 8.40
N TRP A 559 11.26 -11.30 9.64
CA TRP A 559 10.27 -10.76 10.57
C TRP A 559 10.66 -9.38 11.10
N GLU A 560 9.67 -8.49 11.23
CA GLU A 560 9.87 -7.21 11.90
C GLU A 560 10.06 -7.40 13.41
N HIS A 561 11.07 -6.71 13.96
CA HIS A 561 11.62 -6.91 15.30
C HIS A 561 12.20 -8.33 15.53
N TYR A 562 12.82 -8.92 14.51
CA TYR A 562 13.50 -10.23 14.56
C TYR A 562 14.38 -10.42 15.81
N GLU A 563 15.10 -9.37 16.21
CA GLU A 563 15.98 -9.37 17.38
C GLU A 563 15.26 -9.55 18.73
N LEU A 564 13.95 -9.28 18.78
CA LEU A 564 13.09 -9.56 19.93
C LEU A 564 12.38 -10.92 19.78
N TRP A 565 11.96 -11.28 18.56
CA TRP A 565 11.36 -12.58 18.29
C TRP A 565 12.29 -13.76 18.57
N ILE A 566 13.60 -13.62 18.30
CA ILE A 566 14.58 -14.67 18.62
C ILE A 566 14.79 -14.83 20.13
N ARG A 567 14.77 -13.74 20.91
CA ARG A 567 14.81 -13.78 22.38
C ARG A 567 13.60 -14.52 22.94
N LEU A 568 12.39 -14.16 22.50
CA LEU A 568 11.16 -14.85 22.92
C LEU A 568 11.14 -16.33 22.52
N TRP A 569 11.65 -16.68 21.33
CA TRP A 569 11.78 -18.06 20.89
C TRP A 569 12.74 -18.88 21.77
N HIS A 570 13.87 -18.31 22.18
CA HIS A 570 14.78 -18.94 23.14
C HIS A 570 14.15 -19.12 24.53
N ALA A 571 13.28 -18.20 24.98
CA ALA A 571 12.51 -18.40 26.21
C ALA A 571 11.48 -19.54 26.06
N CYS A 572 10.74 -19.59 24.95
CA CYS A 572 9.82 -20.68 24.62
C CYS A 572 10.48 -22.06 24.52
N SER A 573 11.81 -22.14 24.30
CA SER A 573 12.55 -23.42 24.32
C SER A 573 13.05 -23.85 25.69
N GLN A 574 12.95 -22.99 26.71
CA GLN A 574 13.45 -23.25 28.07
C GLN A 574 12.33 -23.43 29.11
N ILE A 575 11.21 -22.72 28.93
CA ILE A 575 10.03 -22.82 29.80
C ILE A 575 8.73 -22.89 28.99
N SER A 576 7.68 -23.46 29.58
CA SER A 576 6.35 -23.47 28.97
C SER A 576 5.72 -22.07 29.06
N LEU A 577 5.41 -21.48 27.90
CA LEU A 577 4.81 -20.15 27.77
C LEU A 577 3.45 -20.22 27.08
N LYS A 578 2.40 -19.83 27.80
CA LYS A 578 1.00 -19.81 27.33
C LYS A 578 0.57 -18.35 27.08
N PHE A 579 0.44 -17.96 25.81
CA PHE A 579 0.04 -16.59 25.45
C PHE A 579 -1.49 -16.45 25.36
N VAL A 580 -2.07 -15.59 26.19
CA VAL A 580 -3.50 -15.27 26.24
C VAL A 580 -3.74 -13.88 25.65
N PHE A 581 -4.77 -13.77 24.81
CA PHE A 581 -5.21 -12.49 24.25
C PHE A 581 -6.35 -11.95 25.12
N VAL A 582 -6.23 -10.72 25.58
CA VAL A 582 -7.28 -9.97 26.29
C VAL A 582 -7.69 -8.81 25.37
N PRO A 583 -8.96 -8.59 25.00
CA PRO A 583 -9.31 -7.42 24.19
C PRO A 583 -9.08 -6.10 24.97
N SER A 584 -8.58 -5.07 24.30
CA SER A 584 -8.40 -3.75 24.91
C SER A 584 -9.73 -3.00 25.10
N HIS A 585 -9.77 -2.12 26.11
CA HIS A 585 -10.89 -1.22 26.42
C HIS A 585 -12.27 -1.86 26.69
N ILE A 586 -12.32 -3.16 27.01
CA ILE A 586 -13.57 -3.83 27.43
C ILE A 586 -13.95 -3.47 28.86
N SER A 587 -15.25 -3.37 29.14
CA SER A 587 -15.73 -3.15 30.51
C SER A 587 -15.79 -4.47 31.29
N VAL A 588 -15.89 -4.36 32.62
CA VAL A 588 -16.10 -5.53 33.48
C VAL A 588 -17.45 -6.21 33.21
N ALA A 589 -18.43 -5.51 32.63
CA ALA A 589 -19.71 -6.11 32.24
C ALA A 589 -19.58 -7.00 30.99
N ASP A 590 -18.72 -6.65 30.03
CA ASP A 590 -18.49 -7.41 28.79
C ASP A 590 -17.66 -8.69 29.01
N CYS A 591 -17.08 -8.83 30.21
CA CYS A 591 -16.11 -9.86 30.58
C CYS A 591 -16.60 -11.30 30.29
N ALA A 592 -17.86 -11.60 30.63
CA ALA A 592 -18.46 -12.90 30.40
C ALA A 592 -18.68 -13.21 28.91
N GLN A 593 -19.00 -12.19 28.09
CA GLN A 593 -19.19 -12.35 26.64
C GLN A 593 -17.90 -12.72 25.91
N HIS A 594 -16.74 -12.37 26.49
CA HIS A 594 -15.42 -12.71 25.96
C HIS A 594 -14.78 -13.94 26.62
N GLY A 595 -15.43 -14.59 27.60
CA GLY A 595 -14.89 -15.76 28.30
C GLY A 595 -13.68 -15.44 29.19
N LEU A 596 -13.63 -14.22 29.74
CA LEU A 596 -12.54 -13.72 30.59
C LEU A 596 -12.98 -13.61 32.06
N THR A 597 -12.04 -13.32 32.94
CA THR A 597 -12.32 -12.96 34.35
C THR A 597 -12.13 -11.47 34.63
N PRO A 598 -12.83 -10.88 35.61
CA PRO A 598 -12.60 -9.49 36.02
C PRO A 598 -11.15 -9.22 36.45
N SER A 599 -10.47 -10.21 37.02
CA SER A 599 -9.04 -10.13 37.36
C SER A 599 -8.14 -10.03 36.12
N GLN A 600 -8.50 -10.67 34.99
CA GLN A 600 -7.75 -10.55 33.74
C GLN A 600 -7.89 -9.17 33.09
N ILE A 601 -9.07 -8.54 33.19
CA ILE A 601 -9.28 -7.15 32.73
C ILE A 601 -8.52 -6.17 33.63
N ALA A 602 -8.64 -6.32 34.95
CA ALA A 602 -7.92 -5.47 35.92
C ALA A 602 -6.39 -5.57 35.76
N GLY A 603 -5.85 -6.77 35.49
CA GLY A 603 -4.43 -6.97 35.20
C GLY A 603 -3.98 -6.30 33.90
N ASN A 604 -4.81 -6.30 32.85
CA ASN A 604 -4.49 -5.60 31.59
C ASN A 604 -4.47 -4.08 31.79
N HIS A 605 -5.45 -3.52 32.51
CA HIS A 605 -5.47 -2.10 32.86
C HIS A 605 -4.26 -1.70 33.74
N ALA A 606 -3.83 -2.57 34.66
CA ALA A 606 -2.65 -2.32 35.48
C ALA A 606 -1.33 -2.41 34.68
N ALA A 607 -1.29 -3.24 33.63
CA ALA A 607 -0.17 -3.28 32.68
C ALA A 607 -0.10 -2.02 31.80
N ASP A 608 -1.23 -1.52 31.30
CA ASP A 608 -1.34 -0.25 30.56
C ASP A 608 -0.92 0.96 31.42
N GLU A 609 -1.38 1.05 32.66
CA GLU A 609 -0.91 2.09 33.59
C GLU A 609 0.57 1.93 33.99
N LEU A 610 1.17 0.74 33.88
CA LEU A 610 2.63 0.58 33.95
C LEU A 610 3.31 1.06 32.64
N ALA A 611 2.78 0.71 31.48
CA ALA A 611 3.36 1.08 30.19
C ALA A 611 3.32 2.59 29.91
N LYS A 612 2.22 3.26 30.30
CA LYS A 612 2.08 4.73 30.34
C LYS A 612 3.14 5.37 31.23
N ARG A 613 3.34 4.85 32.45
CA ARG A 613 4.43 5.30 33.35
C ARG A 613 5.80 5.06 32.72
N GLY A 614 6.02 3.90 32.08
CA GLY A 614 7.21 3.60 31.28
C GLY A 614 7.46 4.65 30.20
N ALA A 615 6.44 5.06 29.46
CA ALA A 615 6.56 6.11 28.43
C ALA A 615 6.88 7.48 29.06
N ALA A 616 6.36 7.75 30.26
CA ALA A 616 6.68 8.95 31.03
C ALA A 616 8.13 8.96 31.58
N LEU A 617 8.81 7.81 31.73
CA LEU A 617 10.24 7.77 32.10
C LEU A 617 11.18 8.35 31.01
N HIS A 618 10.68 8.65 29.81
CA HIS A 618 11.43 9.47 28.85
C HIS A 618 11.48 10.97 29.21
N GLN A 619 10.62 11.44 30.13
CA GLN A 619 10.46 12.86 30.46
C GLN A 619 11.55 13.33 31.43
N HIS A 620 12.61 13.92 30.87
CA HIS A 620 13.60 14.69 31.63
C HIS A 620 13.07 16.11 31.95
N PRO A 621 13.65 16.88 32.90
CA PRO A 621 13.06 18.14 33.39
C PRO A 621 12.73 19.21 32.34
N THR A 622 13.47 19.24 31.23
CA THR A 622 13.23 20.16 30.11
C THR A 622 12.29 19.61 29.02
N TRP A 623 11.79 18.38 29.14
CA TRP A 623 10.90 17.76 28.14
C TRP A 623 9.61 18.55 27.92
N THR A 624 8.92 18.96 28.98
CA THR A 624 7.68 19.75 28.88
C THR A 624 7.91 21.12 28.24
N ALA A 625 9.12 21.69 28.37
CA ALA A 625 9.50 22.90 27.65
C ALA A 625 9.74 22.62 26.16
N ARG A 626 10.46 21.54 25.81
CA ARG A 626 10.68 21.09 24.42
C ARG A 626 9.38 20.79 23.68
N VAL A 627 8.42 20.14 24.34
CA VAL A 627 7.06 19.89 23.80
C VAL A 627 6.33 21.20 23.51
N ARG A 628 6.38 22.18 24.43
CA ARG A 628 5.78 23.52 24.25
C ARG A 628 6.45 24.30 23.13
N GLU A 629 7.78 24.24 23.04
CA GLU A 629 8.57 24.85 21.97
C GLU A 629 8.22 24.26 20.60
N PHE A 630 8.03 22.93 20.51
CA PHE A 630 7.56 22.26 19.30
C PHE A 630 6.13 22.69 18.93
N GLY A 631 5.24 22.89 19.91
CA GLY A 631 3.94 23.51 19.71
C GLY A 631 4.05 24.92 19.12
N GLN A 632 4.97 25.74 19.62
CA GLN A 632 5.21 27.08 19.06
C GLN A 632 5.80 27.03 17.65
N LEU A 633 6.74 26.12 17.38
CA LEU A 633 7.32 25.87 16.04
C LEU A 633 6.22 25.52 15.02
N LEU A 634 5.28 24.66 15.40
CA LEU A 634 4.12 24.30 14.58
C LEU A 634 3.21 25.51 14.33
N ARG A 635 2.87 26.26 15.39
CA ARG A 635 2.04 27.48 15.30
C ARG A 635 2.68 28.53 14.37
N ASP A 636 3.96 28.83 14.58
CA ASP A 636 4.74 29.77 13.77
C ASP A 636 4.79 29.34 12.29
N THR A 637 5.11 28.07 12.02
CA THR A 637 5.14 27.51 10.65
C THR A 637 3.79 27.68 9.95
N ILE A 638 2.71 27.34 10.64
CA ILE A 638 1.34 27.39 10.10
C ILE A 638 0.96 28.83 9.73
N TRP A 639 1.20 29.82 10.61
CA TRP A 639 0.81 31.20 10.32
C TRP A 639 1.71 31.90 9.31
N ILE A 640 3.02 31.57 9.26
CA ILE A 640 3.91 32.01 8.16
C ILE A 640 3.36 31.50 6.81
N GLN A 641 3.06 30.20 6.71
CA GLN A 641 2.57 29.59 5.47
C GLN A 641 1.19 30.15 5.07
N MET A 642 0.29 30.37 6.04
CA MET A 642 -0.99 31.03 5.81
C MET A 642 -0.81 32.45 5.26
N CYS A 643 0.05 33.26 5.87
CA CYS A 643 0.32 34.63 5.42
C CYS A 643 0.87 34.64 3.98
N MET A 644 1.92 33.87 3.71
CA MET A 644 2.50 33.74 2.36
C MET A 644 1.45 33.31 1.32
N MET A 645 0.62 32.32 1.65
CA MET A 645 -0.43 31.81 0.77
C MET A 645 -1.51 32.86 0.51
N CYS A 646 -2.03 33.52 1.55
CA CYS A 646 -3.03 34.60 1.42
C CYS A 646 -2.49 35.77 0.58
N ILE A 647 -1.23 36.17 0.76
CA ILE A 647 -0.57 37.18 -0.06
C ILE A 647 -0.49 36.76 -1.53
N CYS A 648 -0.13 35.50 -1.82
CA CYS A 648 -0.09 35.00 -3.19
C CYS A 648 -1.47 35.03 -3.87
N VAL A 649 -2.55 34.73 -3.14
CA VAL A 649 -3.92 34.80 -3.67
C VAL A 649 -4.36 36.25 -3.87
N ALA A 650 -4.14 37.12 -2.88
CA ALA A 650 -4.47 38.54 -2.95
C ALA A 650 -3.78 39.24 -4.13
N ARG A 651 -2.49 38.92 -4.34
CA ARG A 651 -1.69 39.42 -5.46
C ARG A 651 -2.24 38.93 -6.80
N ALA A 652 -2.50 37.63 -6.95
CA ALA A 652 -3.07 37.08 -8.18
C ALA A 652 -4.42 37.73 -8.53
N GLN A 653 -5.28 37.97 -7.54
CA GLN A 653 -6.56 38.66 -7.73
C GLN A 653 -6.38 40.10 -8.22
N LYS A 654 -5.53 40.92 -7.57
CA LYS A 654 -5.22 42.29 -8.04
C LYS A 654 -4.62 42.30 -9.45
N GLU A 655 -3.78 41.32 -9.79
CA GLU A 655 -3.20 41.22 -11.14
C GLU A 655 -4.25 40.86 -12.21
N THR A 656 -5.24 40.02 -11.89
CA THR A 656 -6.37 39.69 -12.78
C THR A 656 -7.46 40.77 -12.87
N GLN A 657 -7.45 41.79 -12.00
CA GLN A 657 -8.45 42.86 -11.99
C GLN A 657 -8.12 44.04 -12.93
N LYS A 658 -7.02 43.98 -13.68
CA LYS A 658 -6.77 44.90 -14.80
C LYS A 658 -7.63 44.51 -16.01
N PRO A 659 -8.16 45.48 -16.78
CA PRO A 659 -9.21 45.22 -17.76
C PRO A 659 -8.72 44.38 -18.95
N ALA A 660 -9.14 43.12 -18.99
CA ALA A 660 -8.99 42.21 -20.12
C ALA A 660 -10.31 41.45 -20.36
N VAL A 661 -10.61 41.19 -21.63
CA VAL A 661 -11.92 40.75 -22.13
C VAL A 661 -12.32 39.36 -21.60
N THR A 662 -13.60 39.22 -21.19
CA THR A 662 -14.32 37.97 -20.86
C THR A 662 -13.56 36.96 -19.97
N THR A 663 -13.68 37.11 -18.65
CA THR A 663 -13.25 36.08 -17.69
C THR A 663 -14.15 34.83 -17.72
N PRO A 664 -13.59 33.61 -17.76
CA PRO A 664 -14.35 32.37 -17.60
C PRO A 664 -15.06 32.24 -16.24
N ALA A 665 -16.08 31.38 -16.16
CA ALA A 665 -16.91 31.19 -14.97
C ALA A 665 -16.10 30.84 -13.70
N ASP A 666 -15.04 30.03 -13.85
CA ASP A 666 -14.22 29.57 -12.73
C ASP A 666 -13.46 30.73 -12.04
N HIS A 667 -13.11 31.78 -12.79
CA HIS A 667 -12.51 33.00 -12.21
C HIS A 667 -13.49 33.76 -11.29
N GLN A 668 -14.80 33.73 -11.59
CA GLN A 668 -15.83 34.35 -10.74
C GLN A 668 -16.02 33.59 -9.42
N LEU A 669 -15.90 32.25 -9.45
CA LEU A 669 -16.05 31.41 -8.26
C LEU A 669 -14.85 31.51 -7.31
N VAL A 670 -13.66 31.78 -7.83
CA VAL A 670 -12.46 32.10 -7.04
C VAL A 670 -12.54 33.51 -6.46
N SER A 671 -13.01 34.51 -7.21
CA SER A 671 -13.10 35.90 -6.72
C SER A 671 -14.15 36.07 -5.60
N GLN A 672 -15.28 35.38 -5.67
CA GLN A 672 -16.27 35.33 -4.58
C GLN A 672 -15.69 34.71 -3.29
N GLY A 673 -14.99 33.58 -3.40
CA GLY A 673 -14.35 32.93 -2.25
C GLY A 673 -13.21 33.78 -1.67
N TRP A 674 -12.48 34.51 -2.53
CA TRP A 674 -11.48 35.48 -2.09
C TRP A 674 -12.11 36.67 -1.37
N ALA A 675 -13.22 37.25 -1.86
CA ALA A 675 -13.86 38.40 -1.23
C ALA A 675 -14.29 38.11 0.22
N GLN A 676 -14.85 36.92 0.48
CA GLN A 676 -15.19 36.49 1.85
C GLN A 676 -13.96 36.33 2.75
N LEU A 677 -12.86 35.78 2.22
CA LEU A 677 -11.59 35.67 2.96
C LEU A 677 -10.96 37.05 3.22
N GLN A 678 -10.99 37.95 2.24
CA GLN A 678 -10.50 39.32 2.37
C GLN A 678 -11.28 40.09 3.44
N GLN A 679 -12.61 39.95 3.49
CA GLN A 679 -13.44 40.57 4.53
C GLN A 679 -13.07 40.05 5.93
N ARG A 680 -12.88 38.73 6.11
CA ARG A 680 -12.44 38.15 7.39
C ARG A 680 -11.03 38.62 7.80
N LEU A 681 -10.12 38.74 6.83
CA LEU A 681 -8.77 39.26 7.07
C LEU A 681 -8.77 40.75 7.46
N LEU A 682 -9.64 41.58 6.86
CA LEU A 682 -9.78 42.98 7.26
C LEU A 682 -10.37 43.10 8.67
N GLN A 683 -11.46 42.40 8.96
CA GLN A 683 -12.08 42.36 10.30
C GLN A 683 -11.10 41.87 11.38
N ALA A 684 -10.30 40.83 11.08
CA ALA A 684 -9.28 40.32 12.00
C ALA A 684 -8.08 41.27 12.19
N ALA A 685 -7.79 42.14 11.21
CA ALA A 685 -6.74 43.17 11.30
C ALA A 685 -7.22 44.46 12.01
N GLU A 686 -8.53 44.73 12.00
CA GLU A 686 -9.17 45.86 12.69
C GLU A 686 -9.42 45.56 14.18
N MET A 687 -9.65 44.28 14.54
CA MET A 687 -9.68 43.85 15.93
C MET A 687 -8.30 44.04 16.58
N GLN A 688 -8.18 45.06 17.44
CA GLN A 688 -6.99 45.25 18.28
C GLN A 688 -6.65 43.97 19.06
N PRO A 689 -5.36 43.72 19.37
CA PRO A 689 -4.94 42.57 20.16
C PRO A 689 -5.41 42.71 21.62
N THR A 690 -6.66 42.37 21.89
CA THR A 690 -7.26 42.46 23.22
C THR A 690 -6.46 41.59 24.18
N GLY A 691 -5.82 42.23 25.17
CA GLY A 691 -5.00 41.58 26.20
C GLY A 691 -5.73 40.35 26.75
N GLY A 692 -5.07 39.19 26.64
CA GLY A 692 -5.75 37.90 26.49
C GLY A 692 -6.81 37.64 27.56
N ARG A 693 -8.09 37.80 27.18
CA ARG A 693 -9.20 37.33 28.01
C ARG A 693 -9.02 35.84 28.25
N ARG A 694 -8.71 35.45 29.48
CA ARG A 694 -8.77 34.06 29.93
C ARG A 694 -10.21 33.59 29.79
N TYR A 695 -10.55 32.99 28.64
CA TYR A 695 -11.68 32.09 28.56
C TYR A 695 -11.52 31.08 29.70
N ARG A 696 -12.52 30.96 30.57
CA ARG A 696 -12.52 29.94 31.63
C ARG A 696 -12.60 28.58 30.95
N GLY A 697 -11.44 27.99 30.65
CA GLY A 697 -11.36 26.58 30.35
C GLY A 697 -11.97 25.81 31.51
N LYS A 698 -12.79 24.79 31.21
CA LYS A 698 -13.05 23.75 32.20
C LYS A 698 -11.70 23.20 32.64
N ALA A 699 -11.52 22.98 33.94
CA ALA A 699 -10.26 22.49 34.47
C ALA A 699 -9.85 21.20 33.74
N ALA A 700 -8.55 21.00 33.55
CA ALA A 700 -8.03 19.70 33.13
C ALA A 700 -8.44 18.65 34.18
N PRO A 701 -8.70 17.38 33.79
CA PRO A 701 -9.03 16.33 34.73
C PRO A 701 -7.86 16.11 35.71
N THR A 702 -8.00 16.62 36.92
CA THR A 702 -7.06 16.41 38.03
C THR A 702 -7.18 14.98 38.53
N GLY A 703 -6.23 14.14 38.15
CA GLY A 703 -6.17 12.71 38.45
C GLY A 703 -4.94 12.30 39.27
N LEU A 704 -4.50 13.16 40.18
CA LEU A 704 -3.47 12.86 41.19
C LEU A 704 -3.98 13.40 42.53
N ASN A 705 -4.33 12.48 43.44
CA ASN A 705 -4.70 12.81 44.81
C ASN A 705 -3.49 12.59 45.72
N ASP A 706 -2.86 13.69 46.16
CA ASP A 706 -2.04 13.66 47.37
C ASP A 706 -2.96 13.70 48.60
N GLY A 707 -2.63 12.93 49.64
CA GLY A 707 -3.56 12.60 50.73
C GLY A 707 -3.66 13.65 51.86
N GLY A 708 -4.87 13.76 52.44
CA GLY A 708 -5.15 14.50 53.68
C GLY A 708 -6.33 13.88 54.44
N PRO A 709 -6.41 14.03 55.78
CA PRO A 709 -7.37 13.31 56.64
C PRO A 709 -8.81 13.90 56.63
N PRO A 710 -9.82 13.15 57.13
CA PRO A 710 -11.25 13.43 56.83
C PRO A 710 -12.11 14.02 57.97
N ASN A 711 -13.29 14.55 57.58
CA ASN A 711 -14.53 14.76 58.36
C ASN A 711 -14.51 15.86 59.46
N PRO A 712 -15.67 16.30 60.04
CA PRO A 712 -17.05 15.78 59.94
C PRO A 712 -18.21 16.82 59.75
N VAL A 713 -19.46 16.31 59.81
CA VAL A 713 -20.76 16.96 60.17
C VAL A 713 -21.68 17.55 59.07
N GLU A 714 -22.83 16.86 58.90
CA GLU A 714 -24.16 17.28 58.40
C GLU A 714 -25.18 17.18 59.58
N PRO A 715 -26.50 17.50 59.46
CA PRO A 715 -27.27 18.09 58.34
C PRO A 715 -27.64 19.57 58.69
N PRO A 716 -28.86 20.07 59.01
CA PRO A 716 -30.29 19.64 58.91
C PRO A 716 -31.13 20.55 57.94
N VAL A 717 -32.46 20.45 57.67
CA VAL A 717 -33.54 19.42 57.63
C VAL A 717 -34.72 20.00 56.79
N ASP A 718 -35.70 19.16 56.43
CA ASP A 718 -37.07 19.31 55.86
C ASP A 718 -37.93 20.59 56.21
N ASP A 719 -39.17 20.83 55.74
CA ASP A 719 -40.15 20.02 54.96
C ASP A 719 -41.15 20.92 54.17
N SER A 720 -41.66 20.43 53.03
CA SER A 720 -43.04 20.68 52.54
C SER A 720 -43.33 19.86 51.27
N SER A 721 -44.29 18.94 51.34
CA SER A 721 -44.63 17.91 50.33
C SER A 721 -45.93 18.25 49.53
N PRO A 722 -46.54 17.38 48.68
CA PRO A 722 -46.01 16.41 47.69
C PRO A 722 -46.64 16.62 46.25
N PRO A 723 -47.23 15.67 45.47
CA PRO A 723 -46.76 15.48 44.07
C PRO A 723 -47.84 15.48 42.95
N THR A 724 -47.40 15.57 41.67
CA THR A 724 -47.90 14.82 40.47
C THR A 724 -47.31 15.42 39.18
N GLY A 725 -47.33 14.67 38.06
CA GLY A 725 -47.15 15.22 36.70
C GLY A 725 -46.05 14.58 35.85
N GLU A 726 -46.45 13.94 34.75
CA GLU A 726 -45.55 13.27 33.80
C GLU A 726 -44.63 14.23 33.03
N VAL A 727 -43.36 13.86 32.82
CA VAL A 727 -42.40 14.63 32.00
C VAL A 727 -42.69 14.46 30.51
N ARG A 728 -43.61 15.29 29.98
CA ARG A 728 -43.87 15.42 28.54
C ARG A 728 -42.63 15.91 27.77
N ARG A 729 -42.01 15.03 26.98
CA ARG A 729 -41.03 15.42 25.96
C ARG A 729 -41.73 16.26 24.88
N ARG A 730 -41.31 17.52 24.68
CA ARG A 730 -41.72 18.32 23.52
C ARG A 730 -40.79 18.03 22.33
N PRO A 731 -41.31 17.73 21.13
CA PRO A 731 -40.48 17.60 19.92
C PRO A 731 -40.02 18.96 19.42
N ILE A 732 -38.81 19.02 18.87
CA ILE A 732 -38.32 20.20 18.14
C ILE A 732 -38.89 20.17 16.72
N GLN A 733 -39.69 21.16 16.35
CA GLN A 733 -40.16 21.31 14.97
C GLN A 733 -39.01 21.78 14.07
N VAL A 734 -38.71 20.98 13.04
CA VAL A 734 -37.93 21.44 11.88
C VAL A 734 -38.93 21.97 10.85
N HIS A 735 -38.75 23.21 10.38
CA HIS A 735 -39.63 23.80 9.37
C HIS A 735 -39.42 23.10 8.02
N ALA A 736 -40.38 22.25 7.63
CA ALA A 736 -40.42 21.63 6.31
C ALA A 736 -40.75 22.69 5.24
N LEU A 737 -39.73 23.11 4.49
CA LEU A 737 -39.91 23.97 3.31
C LEU A 737 -40.60 23.17 2.20
N ALA A 738 -41.83 23.54 1.87
CA ALA A 738 -42.73 22.71 1.05
C ALA A 738 -42.35 22.65 -0.44
N LEU A 739 -41.48 21.70 -0.81
CA LEU A 739 -41.24 21.32 -2.20
C LEU A 739 -42.51 20.69 -2.80
N ARG A 740 -43.16 21.43 -3.71
CA ARG A 740 -44.41 21.04 -4.35
C ARG A 740 -44.19 19.94 -5.39
N ARG A 741 -45.08 18.93 -5.36
CA ARG A 741 -45.36 17.95 -6.43
C ARG A 741 -44.12 17.20 -6.98
N GLY A 742 -43.89 16.00 -6.44
CA GLY A 742 -42.87 15.09 -6.98
C GLY A 742 -43.13 14.71 -8.44
N ALA A 743 -42.07 14.65 -9.24
CA ALA A 743 -42.08 13.99 -10.53
C ALA A 743 -42.28 12.48 -10.31
N ARG A 744 -43.28 11.87 -10.98
CA ARG A 744 -43.47 10.42 -10.91
C ARG A 744 -42.34 9.72 -11.66
N ILE A 745 -41.53 8.96 -10.95
CA ILE A 745 -40.72 7.88 -11.52
C ILE A 745 -41.68 6.73 -11.84
N GLY A 746 -41.45 6.01 -12.94
CA GLY A 746 -42.31 4.90 -13.37
C GLY A 746 -42.35 3.73 -12.37
N ASP A 747 -43.36 2.87 -12.50
CA ASP A 747 -43.87 1.95 -11.46
C ASP A 747 -42.94 0.79 -11.01
N ALA A 748 -41.64 0.86 -11.30
CA ALA A 748 -40.67 -0.24 -11.17
C ALA A 748 -39.80 -0.22 -9.89
N VAL A 749 -39.80 0.85 -9.11
CA VAL A 749 -38.94 1.03 -7.91
C VAL A 749 -39.69 1.78 -6.81
N SER A 750 -39.55 1.35 -5.56
CA SER A 750 -39.96 2.12 -4.38
C SER A 750 -38.79 2.34 -3.42
N MET A 751 -38.83 3.45 -2.69
CA MET A 751 -37.78 3.89 -1.76
C MET A 751 -38.46 4.35 -0.47
N GLU A 752 -38.05 3.79 0.67
CA GLU A 752 -38.61 4.07 1.99
C GLU A 752 -37.47 4.40 2.98
N TRP A 753 -37.66 5.42 3.80
CA TRP A 753 -36.71 5.85 4.82
C TRP A 753 -37.12 5.32 6.20
N ARG A 754 -36.14 5.04 7.07
CA ARG A 754 -36.37 4.70 8.48
C ARG A 754 -35.38 5.42 9.39
N ASP A 755 -35.90 6.07 10.41
CA ASP A 755 -35.07 6.75 11.42
C ASP A 755 -34.39 5.74 12.35
N VAL A 756 -33.06 5.74 12.30
CA VAL A 756 -32.15 4.97 13.14
C VAL A 756 -30.83 5.76 13.30
N PRO A 757 -29.94 5.42 14.26
CA PRO A 757 -28.75 6.23 14.58
C PRO A 757 -27.71 6.46 13.45
N LYS A 758 -27.93 5.90 12.26
CA LYS A 758 -27.30 6.26 10.99
C LYS A 758 -28.40 6.21 9.91
N PRO A 759 -28.48 7.17 8.97
CA PRO A 759 -29.44 7.07 7.87
C PRO A 759 -29.04 5.93 6.92
N TRP A 760 -30.03 5.14 6.50
CA TRP A 760 -29.87 4.08 5.52
C TRP A 760 -30.88 4.31 4.39
N LEU A 761 -30.42 4.27 3.15
CA LEU A 761 -31.33 4.23 2.02
C LEU A 761 -31.73 2.77 1.75
N LEU A 762 -33.03 2.50 1.73
CA LEU A 762 -33.60 1.21 1.34
C LEU A 762 -34.04 1.29 -0.13
N VAL A 763 -33.30 0.63 -1.02
CA VAL A 763 -33.67 0.54 -2.45
C VAL A 763 -34.44 -0.75 -2.68
N THR A 764 -35.73 -0.64 -3.02
CA THR A 764 -36.63 -1.78 -3.21
C THR A 764 -37.09 -1.84 -4.66
N ARG A 765 -36.73 -2.90 -5.37
CA ARG A 765 -37.23 -3.17 -6.73
C ARG A 765 -38.68 -3.65 -6.63
N ALA A 766 -39.60 -3.04 -7.39
CA ALA A 766 -40.98 -3.49 -7.42
C ALA A 766 -41.09 -4.90 -8.02
N THR A 767 -41.98 -5.73 -7.48
CA THR A 767 -42.13 -7.13 -7.86
C THR A 767 -42.92 -7.30 -9.15
N GLY A 768 -42.23 -7.54 -10.27
CA GLY A 768 -42.83 -7.80 -11.57
C GLY A 768 -42.16 -8.93 -12.33
N CYS A 769 -42.94 -9.97 -12.65
CA CYS A 769 -42.66 -10.99 -13.68
C CYS A 769 -41.35 -11.81 -13.63
N SER A 770 -41.01 -12.41 -12.48
CA SER A 770 -40.67 -13.86 -12.46
C SER A 770 -40.76 -14.44 -11.04
N THR A 771 -41.15 -15.71 -10.91
CA THR A 771 -41.49 -16.37 -9.63
C THR A 771 -40.28 -17.00 -8.91
N ARG A 772 -39.11 -16.37 -8.93
CA ARG A 772 -37.89 -16.94 -8.30
C ARG A 772 -36.90 -15.99 -7.62
N ASP A 773 -37.02 -14.67 -7.78
CA ASP A 773 -36.19 -13.70 -7.03
C ASP A 773 -37.01 -13.07 -5.89
N GLU A 774 -36.77 -13.51 -4.66
CA GLU A 774 -37.17 -12.74 -3.47
C GLU A 774 -36.44 -11.40 -3.46
N GLY A 775 -37.13 -10.32 -3.06
CA GLY A 775 -36.68 -8.94 -3.28
C GLY A 775 -35.28 -8.67 -2.74
N MET A 776 -34.31 -8.38 -3.62
CA MET A 776 -32.95 -8.03 -3.23
C MET A 776 -32.88 -6.60 -2.67
N THR A 777 -33.38 -6.42 -1.45
CA THR A 777 -33.33 -5.17 -0.70
C THR A 777 -31.87 -4.81 -0.37
N GLN A 778 -31.34 -3.80 -1.06
CA GLN A 778 -29.98 -3.33 -0.79
C GLN A 778 -30.02 -2.13 0.17
N GLN A 779 -29.43 -2.32 1.35
CA GLN A 779 -29.12 -1.23 2.29
C GLN A 779 -27.84 -0.53 1.82
N LEU A 780 -27.96 0.74 1.43
CA LEU A 780 -26.83 1.59 1.10
C LEU A 780 -26.51 2.50 2.31
N GLY A 781 -25.29 2.37 2.84
CA GLY A 781 -24.77 3.24 3.88
C GLY A 781 -24.26 4.54 3.28
N VAL A 782 -25.01 5.63 3.43
CA VAL A 782 -24.71 6.94 2.84
C VAL A 782 -24.48 7.95 3.97
N LYS A 783 -23.51 8.86 3.81
CA LYS A 783 -23.31 9.94 4.79
C LYS A 783 -24.43 10.98 4.67
N PRO A 784 -24.91 11.58 5.78
CA PRO A 784 -25.96 12.60 5.77
C PRO A 784 -25.73 13.71 4.72
N CYS A 785 -24.52 14.24 4.66
CA CYS A 785 -24.08 15.29 3.73
C CYS A 785 -23.99 14.87 2.24
N LEU A 786 -24.20 13.60 1.91
CA LEU A 786 -24.18 13.08 0.54
C LEU A 786 -25.58 12.70 0.02
N LEU A 787 -26.62 12.68 0.86
CA LEU A 787 -28.00 12.35 0.44
C LEU A 787 -28.47 13.23 -0.74
N PRO A 788 -28.41 14.58 -0.69
CA PRO A 788 -28.97 15.42 -1.74
C PRO A 788 -28.32 15.20 -3.11
N ALA A 789 -27.03 14.86 -3.13
CA ALA A 789 -26.30 14.55 -4.35
C ALA A 789 -26.65 13.16 -4.89
N MET A 790 -26.88 12.17 -4.02
CA MET A 790 -27.27 10.83 -4.45
C MET A 790 -28.73 10.79 -4.94
N GLU A 791 -29.64 11.54 -4.29
CA GLU A 791 -31.01 11.76 -4.74
C GLU A 791 -31.05 12.48 -6.09
N PHE A 792 -30.23 13.53 -6.29
CA PHE A 792 -30.11 14.21 -7.58
C PHE A 792 -29.53 13.29 -8.67
N TYR A 793 -28.47 12.53 -8.37
CA TYR A 793 -27.85 11.61 -9.33
C TYR A 793 -28.81 10.50 -9.76
N LEU A 794 -29.51 9.87 -8.81
CA LEU A 794 -30.51 8.83 -9.09
C LEU A 794 -31.75 9.42 -9.79
N GLY A 795 -32.22 10.61 -9.39
CA GLY A 795 -33.34 11.31 -10.03
C GLY A 795 -33.05 11.84 -11.44
N ARG A 796 -31.80 11.79 -11.91
CA ARG A 796 -31.40 12.11 -13.29
C ARG A 796 -31.22 10.85 -14.17
N LEU A 797 -31.29 9.65 -13.60
CA LEU A 797 -31.24 8.39 -14.35
C LEU A 797 -32.62 8.00 -14.88
N GLN A 798 -32.91 8.37 -16.13
CA GLN A 798 -33.99 7.72 -16.87
C GLN A 798 -33.55 6.32 -17.29
N TRP A 799 -34.25 5.31 -16.77
CA TRP A 799 -34.07 3.91 -17.17
C TRP A 799 -34.79 3.65 -18.50
N PRO A 800 -34.21 2.89 -19.46
CA PRO A 800 -34.89 2.56 -20.70
C PRO A 800 -36.11 1.66 -20.45
N GLU A 801 -37.26 2.02 -21.02
CA GLU A 801 -38.44 1.15 -21.04
C GLU A 801 -38.25 0.03 -22.07
N GLY A 802 -38.30 -1.23 -21.61
CA GLY A 802 -38.21 -2.42 -22.45
C GLY A 802 -36.81 -3.06 -22.47
N GLY A 803 -36.60 -4.07 -21.63
CA GLY A 803 -35.29 -4.71 -21.45
C GLY A 803 -34.75 -5.42 -22.70
N ARG A 804 -33.64 -4.90 -23.24
CA ARG A 804 -32.73 -5.59 -24.18
C ARG A 804 -31.30 -5.19 -23.82
N SER A 805 -30.37 -6.13 -23.86
CA SER A 805 -29.05 -6.04 -23.20
C SER A 805 -28.08 -5.03 -23.85
N GLN A 806 -28.34 -3.74 -23.66
CA GLN A 806 -27.45 -2.61 -23.99
C GLN A 806 -27.25 -1.67 -22.78
N ASP A 807 -27.75 -2.06 -21.61
CA ASP A 807 -27.83 -1.23 -20.41
C ASP A 807 -26.47 -0.99 -19.74
N ILE A 808 -26.26 0.22 -19.22
CA ILE A 808 -25.09 0.56 -18.40
C ILE A 808 -25.21 -0.19 -17.08
N SER A 809 -24.16 -0.91 -16.67
CA SER A 809 -24.22 -1.66 -15.42
C SER A 809 -24.15 -0.75 -14.19
N TRP A 810 -24.78 -1.18 -13.08
CA TRP A 810 -24.66 -0.52 -11.76
C TRP A 810 -23.19 -0.35 -11.34
N LEU A 811 -22.30 -1.25 -11.77
CA LEU A 811 -20.86 -1.19 -11.51
C LEU A 811 -20.16 -0.07 -12.32
N GLU A 812 -20.63 0.23 -13.53
CA GLU A 812 -20.10 1.34 -14.34
C GLU A 812 -20.61 2.70 -13.85
N LEU A 813 -21.87 2.78 -13.39
CA LEU A 813 -22.38 3.98 -12.69
C LEU A 813 -21.64 4.22 -11.37
N ALA A 814 -21.40 3.16 -10.59
CA ALA A 814 -20.58 3.22 -9.38
C ALA A 814 -19.15 3.69 -9.69
N ILE A 815 -18.49 3.17 -10.73
CA ILE A 815 -17.14 3.58 -11.11
C ILE A 815 -17.12 5.04 -11.60
N ASP A 816 -18.07 5.48 -12.43
CA ASP A 816 -18.14 6.88 -12.87
C ASP A 816 -18.40 7.83 -11.68
N PHE A 817 -19.22 7.43 -10.70
CA PHE A 817 -19.44 8.17 -9.44
C PHE A 817 -18.18 8.20 -8.54
N GLU A 818 -17.50 7.07 -8.35
CA GLU A 818 -16.25 6.96 -7.59
C GLU A 818 -15.12 7.80 -8.21
N VAL A 819 -15.06 7.85 -9.55
CA VAL A 819 -14.08 8.65 -10.30
C VAL A 819 -14.39 10.14 -10.24
N ALA A 820 -15.65 10.55 -10.33
CA ALA A 820 -16.06 11.95 -10.29
C ALA A 820 -16.04 12.56 -8.87
N THR A 821 -16.35 11.78 -7.83
CA THR A 821 -16.48 12.28 -6.44
C THR A 821 -15.30 11.90 -5.53
N GLY A 822 -14.55 10.85 -5.85
CA GLY A 822 -13.53 10.27 -4.97
C GLY A 822 -14.08 9.50 -3.76
N VAL A 823 -15.40 9.32 -3.65
CA VAL A 823 -16.06 8.59 -2.56
C VAL A 823 -16.28 7.13 -2.97
N LEU A 824 -15.57 6.19 -2.33
CA LEU A 824 -15.84 4.76 -2.47
C LEU A 824 -17.24 4.40 -1.95
N LEU A 825 -17.95 3.54 -2.66
CA LEU A 825 -19.24 3.00 -2.21
C LEU A 825 -19.02 1.74 -1.35
N GLU A 826 -19.32 1.82 -0.05
CA GLU A 826 -19.19 0.67 0.86
C GLU A 826 -20.26 -0.40 0.59
N MET A 827 -19.85 -1.47 -0.08
CA MET A 827 -20.67 -2.67 -0.27
C MET A 827 -20.87 -3.43 1.07
N PRO A 828 -22.09 -3.90 1.40
CA PRO A 828 -22.38 -4.50 2.70
C PRO A 828 -21.56 -5.78 3.01
N ARG A 829 -21.25 -5.98 4.29
CA ARG A 829 -20.45 -7.11 4.79
C ARG A 829 -21.22 -8.43 4.69
N VAL A 830 -20.99 -9.20 3.63
CA VAL A 830 -21.53 -10.57 3.48
C VAL A 830 -20.66 -11.59 4.22
N SER A 831 -21.29 -12.48 4.99
CA SER A 831 -20.69 -13.40 5.98
C SER A 831 -19.82 -14.54 5.44
N HIS A 832 -19.59 -14.66 4.12
CA HIS A 832 -18.90 -15.81 3.52
C HIS A 832 -17.76 -15.45 2.54
N PRO A 833 -16.53 -15.95 2.74
CA PRO A 833 -15.33 -15.46 2.03
C PRO A 833 -15.18 -15.96 0.58
N LYS A 834 -15.94 -16.97 0.15
CA LYS A 834 -15.72 -17.68 -1.14
C LYS A 834 -15.97 -16.82 -2.40
N HIS A 835 -16.56 -15.62 -2.30
CA HIS A 835 -16.92 -14.77 -3.45
C HIS A 835 -15.85 -13.73 -3.86
N LEU A 836 -14.79 -13.52 -3.08
CA LEU A 836 -13.71 -12.57 -3.39
C LEU A 836 -13.10 -12.77 -4.79
N GLY A 837 -12.82 -14.02 -5.16
CA GLY A 837 -12.25 -14.38 -6.46
C GLY A 837 -13.14 -14.11 -7.68
N THR A 838 -14.44 -13.84 -7.50
CA THR A 838 -15.35 -13.48 -8.61
C THR A 838 -15.46 -11.96 -8.74
N ARG A 839 -15.46 -11.23 -7.62
CA ARG A 839 -15.55 -9.76 -7.56
C ARG A 839 -14.40 -9.08 -8.32
N GLY A 840 -13.15 -9.51 -8.09
CA GLY A 840 -11.98 -8.99 -8.81
C GLY A 840 -11.99 -9.27 -10.33
N ARG A 841 -12.66 -10.33 -10.77
CA ARG A 841 -12.82 -10.64 -12.21
C ARG A 841 -13.84 -9.73 -12.89
N ALA A 842 -14.92 -9.34 -12.20
CA ALA A 842 -15.89 -8.37 -12.73
C ALA A 842 -15.26 -6.97 -12.91
N PHE A 843 -14.56 -6.47 -11.89
CA PHE A 843 -13.87 -5.16 -11.96
C PHE A 843 -12.81 -5.11 -13.08
N SER A 844 -12.04 -6.19 -13.23
CA SER A 844 -11.07 -6.35 -14.33
C SER A 844 -11.73 -6.41 -15.71
N ALA A 845 -12.92 -7.01 -15.83
CA ALA A 845 -13.68 -7.07 -17.07
C ALA A 845 -14.23 -5.69 -17.49
N ALA A 846 -14.78 -4.91 -16.55
CA ALA A 846 -15.26 -3.55 -16.79
C ALA A 846 -14.13 -2.62 -17.26
N ALA A 847 -13.00 -2.59 -16.53
CA ALA A 847 -11.81 -1.84 -16.92
C ALA A 847 -11.29 -2.27 -18.32
N SER A 848 -11.39 -3.55 -18.65
CA SER A 848 -11.03 -4.09 -19.97
C SER A 848 -12.06 -3.77 -21.07
N ALA A 849 -13.31 -3.43 -20.74
CA ALA A 849 -14.29 -2.95 -21.70
C ALA A 849 -13.99 -1.49 -22.09
N VAL A 850 -13.83 -0.60 -21.09
CA VAL A 850 -13.46 0.82 -21.28
C VAL A 850 -12.19 0.94 -22.13
N GLY A 851 -11.14 0.18 -21.81
CA GLY A 851 -9.87 0.20 -22.55
C GLY A 851 -9.97 -0.18 -24.04
N ARG A 852 -11.03 -0.87 -24.48
CA ARG A 852 -11.26 -1.19 -25.90
C ARG A 852 -11.99 -0.09 -26.67
N TYR A 853 -12.72 0.79 -25.98
CA TYR A 853 -13.46 1.90 -26.60
C TYR A 853 -12.52 3.01 -27.09
N VAL A 854 -11.41 3.25 -26.38
CA VAL A 854 -10.48 4.39 -26.59
C VAL A 854 -9.35 4.09 -27.62
N ARG A 855 -9.49 3.05 -28.45
CA ARG A 855 -8.65 2.77 -29.65
C ARG A 855 -7.11 2.82 -29.47
N ARG A 856 -6.55 2.43 -28.32
CA ARG A 856 -5.10 2.17 -28.14
C ARG A 856 -4.84 0.79 -27.50
N ARG A 857 -3.70 0.16 -27.83
CA ARG A 857 -3.39 -1.25 -27.49
C ARG A 857 -3.12 -1.47 -25.99
N PRO A 858 -3.76 -2.47 -25.34
CA PRO A 858 -3.33 -3.02 -24.06
C PRO A 858 -2.16 -4.03 -24.20
N TRP A 859 -1.43 -4.27 -23.10
CA TRP A 859 -0.40 -5.33 -22.96
C TRP A 859 -0.99 -6.53 -22.16
N PRO A 860 -0.42 -7.76 -22.18
CA PRO A 860 -1.23 -8.98 -22.17
C PRO A 860 -1.15 -9.87 -20.92
N VAL A 861 -2.17 -10.71 -20.76
CA VAL A 861 -2.07 -12.08 -20.20
C VAL A 861 -2.79 -13.01 -21.17
N GLY A 862 -2.18 -14.14 -21.55
CA GLY A 862 -2.56 -14.88 -22.76
C GLY A 862 -3.69 -15.90 -22.60
N LEU A 863 -4.69 -15.82 -23.47
CA LEU A 863 -5.44 -16.96 -24.02
C LEU A 863 -5.60 -16.78 -25.54
N GLY A 864 -5.72 -17.90 -26.27
CA GLY A 864 -5.48 -17.95 -27.73
C GLY A 864 -6.48 -17.20 -28.63
N SER A 865 -5.98 -16.72 -29.78
CA SER A 865 -6.71 -15.86 -30.73
C SER A 865 -7.91 -16.50 -31.44
N GLN A 866 -7.99 -17.84 -31.51
CA GLN A 866 -9.07 -18.53 -32.22
C GLN A 866 -10.47 -18.25 -31.62
N THR A 867 -10.60 -18.09 -30.30
CA THR A 867 -11.88 -17.78 -29.67
C THR A 867 -12.42 -16.40 -30.07
N VAL A 868 -11.54 -15.43 -30.33
CA VAL A 868 -11.94 -14.07 -30.74
C VAL A 868 -12.36 -14.06 -32.21
N ASN A 869 -11.65 -14.79 -33.08
CA ASN A 869 -11.99 -14.89 -34.51
C ASN A 869 -13.35 -15.57 -34.75
N CYS A 870 -13.79 -16.46 -33.86
CA CYS A 870 -15.14 -17.05 -33.93
C CYS A 870 -16.25 -16.05 -33.57
N LEU A 871 -16.02 -15.13 -32.63
CA LEU A 871 -17.05 -14.18 -32.18
C LEU A 871 -17.21 -12.98 -33.13
N GLY A 872 -16.11 -12.51 -33.73
CA GLY A 872 -16.14 -11.37 -34.66
C GLY A 872 -16.90 -11.61 -35.98
N ARG A 873 -17.25 -12.87 -36.30
CA ARG A 873 -18.01 -13.23 -37.51
C ARG A 873 -19.51 -13.49 -37.27
N SER A 874 -19.95 -13.60 -36.01
CA SER A 874 -21.36 -13.95 -35.69
C SER A 874 -22.28 -12.74 -35.47
N TYR A 875 -21.73 -11.55 -35.22
CA TYR A 875 -22.50 -10.35 -34.88
C TYR A 875 -21.85 -9.11 -35.53
N GLY A 876 -22.05 -8.92 -36.83
CA GLY A 876 -21.45 -7.84 -37.61
C GLY A 876 -21.96 -6.46 -37.18
N LEU A 877 -21.19 -5.74 -36.36
CA LEU A 877 -21.59 -4.46 -35.76
C LEU A 877 -20.50 -3.38 -35.82
N PRO A 878 -20.77 -2.22 -36.45
CA PRO A 878 -19.97 -1.01 -36.32
C PRO A 878 -20.57 0.04 -35.35
N ARG A 879 -19.67 0.69 -34.60
CA ARG A 879 -19.72 2.06 -34.02
C ARG A 879 -21.04 2.71 -33.52
N THR A 880 -21.11 2.84 -32.18
CA THR A 880 -21.34 4.09 -31.39
C THR A 880 -22.59 4.97 -31.58
N SER A 881 -23.32 5.14 -30.47
CA SER A 881 -23.86 6.42 -29.99
C SER A 881 -23.92 6.40 -28.44
N GLY A 882 -23.97 7.57 -27.76
CA GLY A 882 -24.03 7.66 -26.28
C GLY A 882 -22.93 8.47 -25.56
N LEU A 883 -22.07 9.19 -26.28
CA LEU A 883 -20.90 9.89 -25.71
C LEU A 883 -21.16 11.32 -25.16
N ALA A 884 -22.30 11.94 -25.47
CA ALA A 884 -22.46 13.40 -25.45
C ALA A 884 -22.21 14.09 -24.09
N TRP A 885 -22.70 13.51 -22.98
CA TRP A 885 -22.67 14.17 -21.66
C TRP A 885 -21.54 13.68 -20.74
N ARG A 886 -20.85 12.59 -21.10
CA ARG A 886 -19.80 11.99 -20.26
C ARG A 886 -18.60 12.92 -19.99
N PRO A 887 -18.17 13.81 -20.91
CA PRO A 887 -17.12 14.80 -20.62
C PRO A 887 -17.49 15.82 -19.53
N LEU A 888 -18.77 16.19 -19.41
CA LEU A 888 -19.26 17.10 -18.36
C LEU A 888 -19.34 16.41 -16.99
N LEU A 889 -19.78 15.15 -16.96
CA LEU A 889 -19.86 14.33 -15.74
C LEU A 889 -18.49 13.91 -15.19
N LEU A 890 -17.45 13.95 -16.02
CA LEU A 890 -16.06 13.68 -15.64
C LEU A 890 -15.24 14.97 -15.38
N ASN A 891 -15.86 16.16 -15.40
CA ASN A 891 -15.20 17.41 -15.02
C ASN A 891 -15.29 17.62 -13.49
N PRO A 892 -14.17 17.57 -12.74
CA PRO A 892 -14.19 17.74 -11.29
C PRO A 892 -14.67 19.12 -10.86
N GLU A 893 -14.46 20.18 -11.66
CA GLU A 893 -14.72 21.57 -11.25
C GLU A 893 -16.23 21.87 -11.29
N THR A 894 -16.94 21.34 -12.29
CA THR A 894 -18.42 21.38 -12.36
C THR A 894 -19.06 20.61 -11.19
N VAL A 895 -18.44 19.51 -10.77
CA VAL A 895 -18.90 18.66 -9.67
C VAL A 895 -18.59 19.31 -8.31
N GLU A 896 -17.36 19.79 -8.10
CA GLU A 896 -16.91 20.48 -6.89
C GLU A 896 -17.73 21.76 -6.64
N HIS A 897 -18.08 22.51 -7.69
CA HIS A 897 -18.99 23.66 -7.59
C HIS A 897 -20.36 23.30 -7.00
N PHE A 898 -20.97 22.19 -7.45
CA PHE A 898 -22.29 21.75 -7.00
C PHE A 898 -22.26 21.18 -5.58
N PHE A 899 -21.26 20.35 -5.25
CA PHE A 899 -21.08 19.82 -3.88
C PHE A 899 -20.76 20.91 -2.85
N ARG A 900 -20.12 22.03 -3.25
CA ARG A 900 -19.86 23.19 -2.39
C ARG A 900 -21.15 23.87 -1.87
N VAL A 901 -22.31 23.57 -2.45
CA VAL A 901 -23.62 24.05 -2.00
C VAL A 901 -24.29 23.08 -1.00
N ALA A 902 -23.79 21.84 -0.85
CA ALA A 902 -24.50 20.74 -0.18
C ALA A 902 -24.00 20.33 1.23
N GLY A 903 -22.79 20.75 1.66
CA GLY A 903 -22.42 20.79 3.09
C GLY A 903 -21.69 19.58 3.73
N GLU A 904 -20.36 19.56 3.58
CA GLU A 904 -19.33 19.23 4.62
C GLU A 904 -19.10 17.79 5.21
N ALA A 905 -17.82 17.56 5.60
CA ALA A 905 -17.32 16.60 6.63
C ALA A 905 -16.97 15.09 6.35
N THR A 906 -15.87 14.86 5.60
CA THR A 906 -14.67 14.02 5.94
C THR A 906 -14.70 12.49 6.27
N TYR A 907 -13.55 11.81 6.06
CA TYR A 907 -13.27 10.35 6.20
C TYR A 907 -11.84 10.05 6.76
N ALA A 908 -11.58 8.80 7.18
CA ALA A 908 -10.27 8.15 7.40
C ALA A 908 -10.43 6.61 7.29
N SER A 909 -9.44 5.72 7.03
CA SER A 909 -7.97 5.85 6.88
C SER A 909 -7.34 4.77 5.95
N ASP A 910 -6.09 4.96 5.50
CA ASP A 910 -5.37 4.15 4.47
C ASP A 910 -4.71 2.83 4.95
N ALA A 911 -5.45 1.86 5.52
CA ALA A 911 -4.83 0.69 6.17
C ALA A 911 -4.10 -0.33 5.25
N ASP A 912 -4.71 -0.76 4.14
CA ASP A 912 -4.35 -2.04 3.49
C ASP A 912 -3.29 -2.00 2.37
N PHE A 913 -2.69 -0.85 2.06
CA PHE A 913 -1.75 -0.73 0.93
C PHE A 913 -0.44 -1.54 1.09
N PHE A 914 -0.11 -2.02 2.30
CA PHE A 914 1.17 -2.65 2.61
C PHE A 914 1.15 -4.18 2.80
N GLN A 915 -0.02 -4.84 2.78
CA GLN A 915 -0.11 -6.27 3.12
C GLN A 915 0.11 -7.27 1.96
N GLN A 916 0.40 -6.81 0.74
CA GLN A 916 0.65 -7.72 -0.39
C GLN A 916 2.10 -8.22 -0.43
N GLN A 917 2.30 -9.52 -0.22
CA GLN A 917 3.63 -10.14 -0.40
C GLN A 917 4.14 -9.99 -1.84
N PRO A 918 5.42 -9.63 -2.06
CA PRO A 918 6.02 -9.71 -3.39
C PRO A 918 6.18 -11.18 -3.81
N PRO A 919 6.00 -11.53 -5.09
CA PRO A 919 6.14 -12.91 -5.56
C PRO A 919 7.56 -13.45 -5.30
N LEU A 920 7.62 -14.74 -4.95
CA LEU A 920 8.85 -15.42 -4.56
C LEU A 920 9.86 -15.52 -5.72
N LEU A 921 10.88 -14.65 -5.73
CA LEU A 921 12.09 -14.90 -6.49
C LEU A 921 12.73 -16.22 -6.03
N VAL A 922 12.86 -17.18 -6.95
CA VAL A 922 13.53 -18.47 -6.70
C VAL A 922 15.04 -18.21 -6.61
N PRO A 923 15.75 -18.63 -5.55
CA PRO A 923 17.12 -18.20 -5.36
C PRO A 923 18.16 -19.04 -6.12
N SER A 924 19.16 -18.37 -6.70
CA SER A 924 20.34 -18.95 -7.35
C SER A 924 21.34 -19.56 -6.35
N ARG A 925 21.30 -20.88 -6.08
CA ARG A 925 22.40 -21.60 -5.37
C ARG A 925 23.70 -21.47 -6.15
N GLU A 926 24.68 -20.72 -5.63
CA GLU A 926 26.04 -20.54 -6.17
C GLU A 926 26.91 -19.80 -5.13
N SER A 927 27.60 -20.55 -4.27
CA SER A 927 28.52 -20.01 -3.25
C SER A 927 29.61 -21.01 -2.84
N GLU A 928 30.11 -21.79 -3.80
CA GLU A 928 31.26 -22.68 -3.62
C GLU A 928 32.00 -22.82 -4.97
N TRP A 929 33.33 -22.92 -4.94
CA TRP A 929 34.27 -23.12 -6.07
C TRP A 929 34.50 -21.98 -7.09
N ASP A 930 33.78 -20.85 -7.07
CA ASP A 930 33.92 -19.78 -8.09
C ASP A 930 35.13 -18.84 -7.93
N ALA A 931 36.21 -19.29 -7.28
CA ALA A 931 37.47 -18.55 -7.20
C ALA A 931 38.41 -18.79 -8.39
N LYS A 932 38.27 -19.91 -9.13
CA LYS A 932 39.26 -20.33 -10.15
C LYS A 932 38.72 -20.55 -11.56
N VAL A 933 37.44 -20.90 -11.74
CA VAL A 933 36.87 -21.26 -13.07
C VAL A 933 35.89 -20.18 -13.55
N ARG A 934 36.14 -19.62 -14.74
CA ARG A 934 35.15 -18.77 -15.44
C ARG A 934 34.10 -19.70 -16.07
N ARG A 935 32.81 -19.33 -16.05
CA ARG A 935 31.73 -20.16 -16.61
C ARG A 935 30.89 -19.40 -17.64
N VAL A 936 30.45 -20.10 -18.68
CA VAL A 936 29.54 -19.62 -19.73
C VAL A 936 28.14 -20.20 -19.50
N PRO A 937 27.07 -19.38 -19.42
CA PRO A 937 25.70 -19.88 -19.45
C PRO A 937 25.09 -19.97 -20.86
N ILE A 938 24.50 -21.12 -21.16
CA ILE A 938 23.45 -21.29 -22.19
C ILE A 938 22.08 -21.08 -21.51
N TYR A 939 21.19 -20.36 -22.19
CA TYR A 939 19.79 -20.16 -21.84
C TYR A 939 18.90 -20.79 -22.91
N VAL A 940 17.89 -21.54 -22.45
CA VAL A 940 17.01 -22.38 -23.27
C VAL A 940 15.58 -22.04 -22.91
N ARG A 941 14.75 -21.80 -23.93
CA ARG A 941 13.32 -21.59 -23.76
C ARG A 941 12.54 -22.58 -24.60
N ARG A 942 11.61 -23.31 -23.99
CA ARG A 942 10.89 -24.40 -24.64
C ARG A 942 9.46 -24.02 -25.01
N GLU A 943 8.96 -24.65 -26.08
CA GLU A 943 7.56 -24.59 -26.49
C GLU A 943 7.02 -26.01 -26.73
N GLU A 944 5.71 -26.20 -26.57
CA GLU A 944 5.05 -27.48 -26.83
C GLU A 944 5.00 -27.74 -28.35
N ARG A 945 5.28 -28.98 -28.78
CA ARG A 945 5.15 -29.39 -30.18
C ARG A 945 3.75 -29.08 -30.72
N ARG A 946 3.70 -28.29 -31.80
CA ARG A 946 2.50 -27.97 -32.59
C ARG A 946 2.75 -28.25 -34.06
N GLY A 947 3.05 -29.52 -34.35
CA GLY A 947 3.25 -30.06 -35.68
C GLY A 947 2.38 -31.30 -35.89
N HIS A 948 2.25 -31.72 -37.15
CA HIS A 948 1.42 -32.84 -37.57
C HIS A 948 1.99 -34.21 -37.16
N GLU A 949 1.08 -35.18 -37.11
CA GLU A 949 1.25 -36.60 -37.41
C GLU A 949 2.68 -37.18 -37.39
N GLU A 950 3.04 -37.84 -36.28
CA GLU A 950 3.23 -39.30 -36.26
C GLU A 950 3.20 -39.81 -34.79
N GLU A 951 2.79 -41.07 -34.56
CA GLU A 951 2.50 -41.57 -33.21
C GLU A 951 3.66 -42.32 -32.56
N ALA A 952 3.89 -42.02 -31.27
CA ALA A 952 4.53 -42.94 -30.32
C ALA A 952 3.95 -42.69 -28.91
N GLN A 953 2.73 -43.17 -28.66
CA GLN A 953 2.14 -43.12 -27.32
C GLN A 953 2.75 -44.21 -26.41
N LEU A 954 3.63 -43.82 -25.49
CA LEU A 954 4.10 -44.71 -24.43
C LEU A 954 3.03 -44.85 -23.32
N GLN A 955 2.08 -45.76 -23.54
CA GLN A 955 1.31 -46.37 -22.46
C GLN A 955 2.19 -47.39 -21.72
N TRP A 956 2.30 -47.26 -20.41
CA TRP A 956 2.73 -48.36 -19.53
C TRP A 956 2.02 -48.28 -18.18
N CYS A 957 1.17 -49.28 -17.92
CA CYS A 957 0.82 -49.73 -16.58
C CYS A 957 1.12 -51.24 -16.50
N VAL A 958 1.53 -51.68 -15.32
CA VAL A 958 1.86 -53.07 -14.97
C VAL A 958 0.51 -53.79 -14.67
N GLN A 959 0.27 -55.11 -14.81
CA GLN A 959 1.02 -56.27 -14.28
C GLN A 959 0.36 -57.62 -14.72
N VAL A 960 1.03 -58.75 -14.40
CA VAL A 960 0.54 -60.16 -14.32
C VAL A 960 0.51 -60.99 -15.62
N ASP A 961 0.90 -62.26 -15.48
CA ASP A 961 1.01 -63.32 -16.48
C ASP A 961 -0.32 -64.04 -16.80
N ALA A 962 -0.51 -64.47 -18.06
CA ALA A 962 -1.21 -65.71 -18.44
C ALA A 962 -0.97 -66.04 -19.94
N ALA A 963 -1.19 -67.28 -20.35
CA ALA A 963 -0.76 -67.82 -21.65
C ALA A 963 -1.83 -67.78 -22.78
N THR A 964 -1.46 -68.37 -23.92
CA THR A 964 -2.27 -68.97 -25.01
C THR A 964 -2.78 -68.15 -26.22
N SER A 965 -2.40 -68.67 -27.40
CA SER A 965 -3.14 -68.77 -28.69
C SER A 965 -3.65 -67.53 -29.46
N ALA A 966 -2.87 -67.16 -30.50
CA ALA A 966 -3.21 -67.26 -31.94
C ALA A 966 -4.33 -66.43 -32.63
N SER A 967 -4.14 -66.26 -33.95
CA SER A 967 -5.06 -65.86 -35.04
C SER A 967 -5.23 -64.37 -35.44
N SER A 968 -4.45 -64.00 -36.47
CA SER A 968 -4.83 -63.26 -37.71
C SER A 968 -6.03 -62.29 -37.78
N ALA A 969 -5.69 -61.01 -38.06
CA ALA A 969 -6.30 -60.11 -39.09
C ALA A 969 -7.78 -59.64 -38.97
N PRO A 970 -8.22 -58.60 -39.72
CA PRO A 970 -7.51 -57.39 -40.17
C PRO A 970 -8.23 -56.05 -39.84
N ALA A 971 -7.45 -54.95 -39.89
CA ALA A 971 -7.86 -53.57 -40.23
C ALA A 971 -9.29 -53.08 -39.92
N ALA A 972 -9.52 -52.59 -38.69
CA ALA A 972 -10.59 -51.62 -38.40
C ALA A 972 -10.01 -50.18 -38.40
N THR A 973 -10.66 -49.23 -39.09
CA THR A 973 -10.14 -47.86 -39.26
C THR A 973 -10.33 -47.00 -38.00
N SER A 974 -9.31 -46.97 -37.15
CA SER A 974 -9.26 -46.11 -35.95
C SER A 974 -9.34 -44.62 -36.32
N ARG A 975 -10.51 -44.00 -36.13
CA ARG A 975 -10.70 -42.56 -36.31
C ARG A 975 -10.22 -41.83 -35.05
N THR A 976 -9.13 -41.08 -35.18
CA THR A 976 -8.57 -40.27 -34.08
C THR A 976 -9.62 -39.37 -33.44
N VAL A 977 -9.83 -39.54 -32.14
CA VAL A 977 -10.84 -38.81 -31.36
C VAL A 977 -10.47 -37.33 -31.30
N SER A 978 -11.14 -36.52 -32.13
CA SER A 978 -10.97 -35.07 -32.15
C SER A 978 -10.99 -34.48 -30.74
N SER A 979 -10.14 -33.49 -30.45
CA SER A 979 -10.10 -32.79 -29.16
C SER A 979 -11.46 -32.20 -28.73
N LYS A 980 -12.35 -31.90 -29.70
CA LYS A 980 -13.74 -31.48 -29.46
C LYS A 980 -14.65 -32.62 -28.97
N LEU A 981 -14.33 -33.88 -29.25
CA LEU A 981 -15.04 -35.08 -28.79
C LEU A 981 -14.46 -35.59 -27.47
N SER A 982 -13.13 -35.66 -27.34
CA SER A 982 -12.44 -35.95 -26.08
C SER A 982 -12.98 -35.06 -24.93
N LYS A 983 -13.06 -33.74 -25.15
CA LYS A 983 -13.65 -32.81 -24.17
C LYS A 983 -15.10 -33.14 -23.81
N LYS A 984 -15.92 -33.62 -24.75
CA LYS A 984 -17.34 -33.98 -24.50
C LYS A 984 -17.46 -35.24 -23.64
N ILE A 985 -16.57 -36.21 -23.84
CA ILE A 985 -16.47 -37.41 -23.00
C ILE A 985 -16.04 -37.00 -21.58
N THR A 986 -15.00 -36.17 -21.43
CA THR A 986 -14.57 -35.66 -20.11
C THR A 986 -15.64 -34.80 -19.43
N ASP A 987 -16.46 -34.05 -20.18
CA ASP A 987 -17.60 -33.30 -19.64
C ASP A 987 -18.82 -34.20 -19.33
N TRP A 988 -18.88 -35.43 -19.86
CA TRP A 988 -19.83 -36.47 -19.46
C TRP A 988 -19.41 -37.15 -18.15
N GLU A 989 -18.14 -37.53 -18.01
CA GLU A 989 -17.60 -38.11 -16.76
C GLU A 989 -17.79 -37.18 -15.56
N LYS A 990 -17.64 -35.86 -15.77
CA LYS A 990 -17.93 -34.84 -14.74
C LYS A 990 -19.42 -34.79 -14.37
N ARG A 991 -20.34 -35.08 -15.30
CA ARG A 991 -21.77 -35.19 -14.98
C ARG A 991 -22.04 -36.45 -14.16
N ARG A 992 -21.43 -37.59 -14.51
CA ARG A 992 -21.52 -38.84 -13.73
C ARG A 992 -21.04 -38.63 -12.29
N LYS A 993 -19.79 -38.18 -12.09
CA LYS A 993 -19.24 -37.87 -10.75
C LYS A 993 -20.04 -36.83 -9.95
N ARG A 994 -20.78 -35.95 -10.63
CA ARG A 994 -21.70 -34.99 -9.99
C ARG A 994 -23.07 -35.59 -9.64
N VAL A 995 -23.53 -36.62 -10.34
CA VAL A 995 -24.68 -37.43 -9.93
C VAL A 995 -24.31 -38.32 -8.75
N ASP A 996 -23.18 -39.01 -8.82
CA ASP A 996 -22.72 -39.92 -7.78
C ASP A 996 -22.70 -39.18 -6.42
N SER A 997 -22.01 -38.03 -6.34
CA SER A 997 -21.94 -37.21 -5.11
C SER A 997 -23.17 -36.32 -4.82
N HIS A 998 -24.18 -36.35 -5.69
CA HIS A 998 -25.51 -35.79 -5.41
C HIS A 998 -26.42 -36.85 -4.79
N ASN A 999 -26.44 -38.06 -5.35
CA ASN A 999 -27.24 -39.18 -4.87
C ASN A 999 -26.85 -39.56 -3.43
N GLU A 1000 -25.54 -39.54 -3.11
CA GLU A 1000 -25.00 -39.61 -1.73
C GLU A 1000 -25.81 -38.80 -0.69
N LYS A 1001 -26.41 -37.67 -1.08
CA LYS A 1001 -27.09 -36.70 -0.20
C LYS A 1001 -28.56 -36.49 -0.56
N ALA A 1002 -29.06 -37.18 -1.59
CA ALA A 1002 -30.43 -37.01 -2.07
C ALA A 1002 -31.45 -37.53 -1.06
N ALA A 1003 -31.10 -38.56 -0.27
CA ALA A 1003 -31.97 -39.14 0.77
C ALA A 1003 -32.22 -38.15 1.92
N GLU A 1004 -31.15 -37.66 2.56
CA GLU A 1004 -31.21 -36.69 3.66
C GLU A 1004 -31.98 -35.42 3.27
N LEU A 1005 -31.74 -34.92 2.05
CA LEU A 1005 -32.27 -33.63 1.57
C LEU A 1005 -33.62 -33.75 0.84
N LYS A 1006 -34.17 -34.98 0.70
CA LYS A 1006 -35.37 -35.30 -0.09
C LYS A 1006 -35.32 -34.74 -1.52
N LEU A 1007 -34.16 -34.84 -2.18
CA LEU A 1007 -33.94 -34.43 -3.57
C LEU A 1007 -34.17 -35.60 -4.54
N HIS A 1008 -34.21 -35.33 -5.84
CA HIS A 1008 -34.30 -36.41 -6.84
C HIS A 1008 -33.05 -37.30 -6.81
N TRP A 1009 -33.23 -38.62 -6.65
CA TRP A 1009 -32.18 -39.62 -6.87
C TRP A 1009 -32.06 -39.88 -8.38
N VAL A 1010 -31.01 -39.35 -9.00
CA VAL A 1010 -30.91 -39.24 -10.46
C VAL A 1010 -30.12 -40.42 -11.03
N ILE A 1011 -30.69 -41.07 -12.03
CA ILE A 1011 -30.01 -41.99 -12.92
C ILE A 1011 -29.68 -41.22 -14.22
N LEU A 1012 -28.38 -41.19 -14.57
CA LEU A 1012 -27.93 -40.81 -15.90
C LEU A 1012 -28.11 -42.01 -16.84
N PRO A 1013 -28.53 -41.79 -18.10
CA PRO A 1013 -28.46 -42.81 -19.13
C PRO A 1013 -26.99 -43.08 -19.48
N GLU A 1014 -26.73 -44.12 -20.28
CA GLU A 1014 -25.39 -44.37 -20.79
C GLU A 1014 -24.92 -43.27 -21.76
N PRO A 1015 -23.61 -42.98 -21.81
CA PRO A 1015 -23.06 -42.10 -22.84
C PRO A 1015 -23.29 -42.71 -24.23
N PRO A 1016 -23.50 -41.89 -25.29
CA PRO A 1016 -23.39 -42.38 -26.65
C PRO A 1016 -22.00 -42.96 -26.92
N ASP A 1017 -21.91 -43.90 -27.85
CA ASP A 1017 -20.66 -44.54 -28.28
C ASP A 1017 -19.59 -43.47 -28.63
N PRO A 1018 -18.40 -43.49 -27.99
CA PRO A 1018 -17.32 -42.55 -28.24
C PRO A 1018 -16.65 -42.70 -29.63
N SER A 1019 -16.94 -43.75 -30.40
CA SER A 1019 -16.54 -43.88 -31.81
C SER A 1019 -17.28 -42.89 -32.74
N LEU A 1020 -18.47 -42.42 -32.31
CA LEU A 1020 -19.33 -41.56 -33.10
C LEU A 1020 -18.68 -40.19 -33.39
N SER A 1021 -18.90 -39.68 -34.61
CA SER A 1021 -18.35 -38.38 -34.99
C SER A 1021 -18.79 -37.28 -34.02
N GLY A 1022 -17.90 -36.31 -33.77
CA GLY A 1022 -18.12 -35.26 -32.76
C GLY A 1022 -19.33 -34.35 -32.98
N LYS A 1023 -20.03 -34.46 -34.12
CA LYS A 1023 -21.35 -33.88 -34.39
C LYS A 1023 -22.47 -34.82 -33.91
N VAL A 1024 -22.51 -36.05 -34.44
CA VAL A 1024 -23.52 -37.08 -34.13
C VAL A 1024 -23.55 -37.41 -32.63
N TYR A 1025 -22.39 -37.51 -31.98
CA TYR A 1025 -22.28 -37.67 -30.53
C TYR A 1025 -23.04 -36.58 -29.77
N SER A 1026 -22.99 -35.33 -30.26
CA SER A 1026 -23.65 -34.18 -29.61
C SER A 1026 -25.14 -34.10 -29.91
N GLU A 1027 -25.59 -34.65 -31.02
CA GLU A 1027 -27.00 -34.78 -31.37
C GLU A 1027 -27.64 -35.88 -30.50
N ARG A 1028 -26.98 -37.04 -30.31
CA ARG A 1028 -27.41 -38.04 -29.34
C ARG A 1028 -27.37 -37.54 -27.88
N VAL A 1029 -26.33 -36.83 -27.45
CA VAL A 1029 -26.28 -36.22 -26.11
C VAL A 1029 -27.45 -35.25 -25.84
N LYS A 1030 -28.02 -34.61 -26.87
CA LYS A 1030 -29.19 -33.72 -26.71
C LYS A 1030 -30.51 -34.48 -26.55
N THR A 1031 -30.65 -35.68 -27.14
CA THR A 1031 -31.90 -36.47 -27.06
C THR A 1031 -31.97 -37.32 -25.79
N LEU A 1032 -30.87 -37.48 -25.06
CA LEU A 1032 -30.83 -38.19 -23.79
C LEU A 1032 -31.56 -37.43 -22.67
N LYS A 1033 -32.22 -38.21 -21.80
CA LYS A 1033 -32.96 -37.74 -20.62
C LYS A 1033 -32.34 -38.32 -19.36
N VAL A 1034 -32.40 -37.57 -18.26
CA VAL A 1034 -32.15 -38.05 -16.90
C VAL A 1034 -33.46 -38.45 -16.23
N ARG A 1035 -33.44 -39.53 -15.43
CA ARG A 1035 -34.62 -40.08 -14.75
C ARG A 1035 -34.41 -40.03 -13.23
N CYS A 1036 -35.44 -39.67 -12.47
CA CYS A 1036 -35.46 -39.88 -11.02
C CYS A 1036 -35.94 -41.31 -10.73
N GLU A 1037 -35.20 -42.10 -9.96
CA GLU A 1037 -35.59 -43.48 -9.64
C GLU A 1037 -36.85 -43.53 -8.74
N TRP A 1038 -36.98 -42.61 -7.77
CA TRP A 1038 -38.06 -42.67 -6.78
C TRP A 1038 -39.43 -42.19 -7.28
N CYS A 1039 -39.45 -41.18 -8.16
CA CYS A 1039 -40.70 -40.62 -8.69
C CYS A 1039 -40.89 -40.87 -10.20
N GLN A 1040 -40.01 -41.67 -10.82
CA GLN A 1040 -40.01 -42.05 -12.24
C GLN A 1040 -40.07 -40.90 -13.27
N ARG A 1041 -39.93 -39.64 -12.83
CA ARG A 1041 -39.96 -38.46 -13.71
C ARG A 1041 -38.67 -38.38 -14.53
N GLU A 1042 -38.83 -38.20 -15.83
CA GLU A 1042 -37.72 -37.89 -16.74
C GLU A 1042 -37.64 -36.39 -17.04
N ARG A 1043 -36.41 -35.90 -17.29
CA ARG A 1043 -36.14 -34.55 -17.83
C ARG A 1043 -35.02 -34.59 -18.88
N PRO A 1044 -35.04 -33.71 -19.90
CA PRO A 1044 -33.93 -33.58 -20.84
C PRO A 1044 -32.59 -33.33 -20.13
N LEU A 1045 -31.49 -33.86 -20.68
CA LEU A 1045 -30.15 -33.71 -20.10
C LEU A 1045 -29.60 -32.25 -20.16
N SER A 1046 -30.27 -31.35 -20.88
CA SER A 1046 -30.07 -29.89 -20.77
C SER A 1046 -30.43 -29.36 -19.38
N ASP A 1047 -31.51 -29.88 -18.81
CA ASP A 1047 -32.17 -29.33 -17.61
C ASP A 1047 -31.59 -29.94 -16.32
N PHE A 1048 -30.63 -30.85 -16.48
CA PHE A 1048 -29.94 -31.62 -15.45
C PHE A 1048 -29.54 -30.81 -14.21
N GLY A 1049 -28.95 -29.61 -14.40
CA GLY A 1049 -28.52 -28.76 -13.29
C GLY A 1049 -29.67 -28.23 -12.42
N ASP A 1050 -30.86 -28.06 -13.00
CA ASP A 1050 -32.08 -27.61 -12.34
C ASP A 1050 -32.87 -28.80 -11.75
N PHE A 1051 -32.73 -29.98 -12.34
CA PHE A 1051 -33.39 -31.21 -11.87
C PHE A 1051 -32.80 -31.70 -10.54
N LEU A 1052 -31.48 -31.66 -10.37
CA LEU A 1052 -30.80 -32.00 -9.11
C LEU A 1052 -31.24 -31.12 -7.93
N GLN A 1053 -31.57 -29.84 -8.18
CA GLN A 1053 -31.87 -28.86 -7.13
C GLN A 1053 -33.33 -28.84 -6.68
N ARG A 1054 -34.19 -29.71 -7.23
CA ARG A 1054 -35.62 -29.77 -6.87
C ARG A 1054 -35.87 -30.94 -5.91
N LYS A 1055 -36.72 -30.71 -4.91
CA LYS A 1055 -37.17 -31.76 -3.99
C LYS A 1055 -38.00 -32.80 -4.74
N CYS A 1056 -37.74 -34.08 -4.45
CA CYS A 1056 -38.53 -35.17 -4.99
C CYS A 1056 -39.88 -35.22 -4.29
N THR A 1057 -40.97 -35.31 -5.05
CA THR A 1057 -42.34 -35.43 -4.50
C THR A 1057 -42.73 -36.87 -4.15
N ALA A 1058 -41.79 -37.81 -4.22
CA ALA A 1058 -41.94 -39.18 -3.73
C ALA A 1058 -40.68 -39.57 -2.96
N SER A 1059 -40.86 -40.06 -1.74
CA SER A 1059 -39.85 -40.85 -1.02
C SER A 1059 -39.96 -42.29 -1.47
N ARG A 1060 -38.82 -42.96 -1.68
CA ARG A 1060 -38.77 -44.42 -1.53
C ARG A 1060 -38.90 -44.68 -0.02
N GLU A 1061 -39.92 -45.41 0.40
CA GLU A 1061 -39.83 -46.15 1.67
C GLU A 1061 -38.78 -47.26 1.48
N PRO A 1062 -38.03 -47.63 2.54
CA PRO A 1062 -36.64 -48.09 2.43
C PRO A 1062 -36.40 -49.32 1.55
#